data_AF-A0A094C4T0-F1
#
_entry.id   AF-A0A094C4T0-F1
#
_cell.length_a   1.000
_cell.length_b   1.000
_cell.length_c   1.000
_cell.angle_alpha   90.00
_cell.angle_beta   90.00
_cell.angle_gamma   90.00
#
_symmetry.space_group_name_H-M   'P 1'
#
loop_
_entity.id
_entity.type
_entity.pdbx_description
1 polymer ?
#
loop_
_entity_poly.entity_id
_entity_poly.type
_entity_poly.pdbx_seq_one_letter_code
_entity_poly.pdbx_strand_id
1 'polypeptide(L)'
;MTVPKTRNTSASTRPDELDKILPPQDTEMPQIGFLFTGQGSQWFGMGRELIDTTTAFGVSMGKSDEILRGLSQSSWNLLDELHRTDDSSRVNEGHIAIPATIAIQVALVDLLKSLDILPNVVLGHSTGEIAAAYAARILTHHDALMVAFQLGHVLHRRGHFDGSGNMLAVGLGESEIQPYLELLNRGDVNIACENSRLSTTISGSSATIEQLQKNLLSLGIFNRGLIVPAAYHSPQMERIKSEYLTSIQSIEPSSPGSTEFYSTVTARRKLEDFGPSYWVNNIVSKVLYRSVLQEIIASTPSSSQLLLIEIGPQSHLRRPTEECKNEFNTGTSQLVYFPSLLRGKDACQAAYELAHGISLRGYPVHSENLAKLEATYEAIYPEKEISKSHKCFSTNLNNTALETISKDLSDEISKLTGNSRFEGQAELPISDYGLDSIMAVELADWINKKYALYFSVGEILDASSLLDLARSIGMSTQNNISDNEPLSSKKEVAPQSPNGLPKLPLPDLRSTLEKYYSSVVAFGTGAELLTTQQTIDDFINSQEGRKLQDRLLARVHDPTLDCWLADLYNSSNFFDRNVPLVPFGSFFYTHKLSKFQHTQAERAAVVTMAALQYKEDLEAGVISPDVLQGQPSCTYLFKYLFNTSRKPCIGSDIIERFLDNNYIVVLWRGRVFEVPLYRNGSPLPFVQLKGIFEKIMQNADGDALQVGILTSDERTSWAKTRENLQTLHPQNVQYLHAIEAAAFLVCLDEASPETASERAHHFHFGIGSNRWNDKSVQFAVCTNGVSGFIGDHSMLDAGTVLGLNRFVTKAILQHQHVPDISPSGAGDISAYINEKRVVTSPYIDLQISRVTQDFNVNIKDANHAFFTLSNFGGSICRLNNYPPKSLFQLIVALASKLYFGLIVPLWETVSFGNFYRGRVEINQVILPPVLRFLNAAQDPCTPVSERQQLLSDAVKSHTASVMRAVRGRGVDRHITSLRQMVKEGEAVPRLFTDPLYSRTRPRKIMSHCHETGMAEKGFLLRDPEAIWVHYEVEDESVAFSVTGRGEGPRQFCHLLGLAANTLRELVVA
;
A
#
# COMPACT_ATOMS: atom_id res chain seq x y z
N MET A 1 -98.26 -14.60 19.98
CA MET A 1 -97.95 -13.16 19.90
C MET A 1 -96.51 -12.95 20.34
N THR A 2 -95.66 -12.44 19.42
CA THR A 2 -94.52 -11.51 19.62
C THR A 2 -93.43 -11.72 20.72
N VAL A 3 -92.21 -12.08 20.24
CA VAL A 3 -90.81 -11.58 20.50
C VAL A 3 -90.24 -11.60 21.96
N PRO A 4 -89.01 -12.16 22.20
CA PRO A 4 -87.73 -11.40 22.20
C PRO A 4 -86.56 -12.04 21.42
N LYS A 5 -85.69 -11.18 20.86
CA LYS A 5 -84.41 -11.51 20.19
C LYS A 5 -83.33 -11.87 21.22
N THR A 6 -82.57 -12.95 21.04
CA THR A 6 -81.15 -13.02 21.43
C THR A 6 -80.38 -14.08 20.65
N ARG A 7 -79.12 -13.73 20.39
CA ARG A 7 -78.16 -14.29 19.41
C ARG A 7 -77.79 -15.75 19.66
N ASN A 8 -77.57 -16.45 18.55
CA ASN A 8 -77.21 -17.86 18.47
C ASN A 8 -75.76 -18.01 17.97
N THR A 9 -75.09 -19.05 18.46
CA THR A 9 -73.67 -19.39 18.28
C THR A 9 -73.46 -20.49 17.24
N SER A 10 -72.60 -20.25 16.26
CA SER A 10 -71.83 -21.27 15.52
C SER A 10 -70.59 -20.58 14.93
N ALA A 11 -69.40 -20.86 15.46
CA ALA A 11 -68.18 -20.12 15.19
C ALA A 11 -67.40 -20.69 13.99
N SER A 12 -67.13 -19.81 13.03
CA SER A 12 -66.12 -19.93 11.98
C SER A 12 -64.76 -19.46 12.49
N THR A 13 -63.69 -20.15 12.11
CA THR A 13 -62.31 -19.64 12.25
C THR A 13 -61.87 -19.03 10.92
N ARG A 14 -61.29 -17.83 11.03
CA ARG A 14 -60.97 -16.85 9.99
C ARG A 14 -59.60 -17.11 9.33
N PRO A 15 -59.32 -16.47 8.17
CA PRO A 15 -58.02 -16.49 7.53
C PRO A 15 -57.08 -15.48 8.21
N ASP A 16 -56.19 -15.93 9.09
CA ASP A 16 -55.08 -15.14 9.68
C ASP A 16 -54.01 -16.12 10.22
N GLU A 17 -53.34 -16.92 9.37
CA GLU A 17 -52.27 -17.82 9.85
C GLU A 17 -51.28 -18.26 8.74
N LEU A 18 -50.80 -17.32 7.94
CA LEU A 18 -49.65 -17.50 7.02
C LEU A 18 -48.52 -16.47 7.20
N ASP A 19 -48.67 -15.54 8.15
CA ASP A 19 -47.64 -14.57 8.54
C ASP A 19 -47.04 -14.97 9.88
N LYS A 20 -45.91 -15.72 9.89
CA LYS A 20 -44.99 -15.83 11.05
C LYS A 20 -43.74 -16.68 10.76
N ILE A 21 -42.97 -16.30 9.74
CA ILE A 21 -41.50 -16.46 9.72
C ILE A 21 -40.95 -15.22 9.01
N LEU A 22 -40.85 -14.10 9.74
CA LEU A 22 -40.16 -12.90 9.29
C LEU A 22 -39.04 -12.59 10.29
N PRO A 23 -37.87 -12.10 9.82
CA PRO A 23 -36.74 -11.73 10.66
C PRO A 23 -37.08 -10.50 11.52
N PRO A 24 -36.21 -10.12 12.48
CA PRO A 24 -36.40 -8.94 13.30
C PRO A 24 -36.61 -7.69 12.44
N GLN A 25 -37.54 -6.83 12.88
CA GLN A 25 -38.20 -5.78 12.11
C GLN A 25 -37.39 -4.48 11.94
N ASP A 26 -36.05 -4.52 11.90
CA ASP A 26 -35.19 -3.31 11.98
C ASP A 26 -34.16 -3.12 10.85
N THR A 27 -34.24 -3.84 9.73
CA THR A 27 -33.49 -3.49 8.49
C THR A 27 -34.42 -3.49 7.29
N GLU A 28 -34.52 -2.34 6.61
CA GLU A 28 -35.33 -2.18 5.39
C GLU A 28 -34.75 -2.98 4.21
N MET A 29 -35.58 -3.31 3.22
CA MET A 29 -35.17 -4.02 2.00
C MET A 29 -34.02 -3.28 1.30
N PRO A 30 -32.96 -3.98 0.84
CA PRO A 30 -31.86 -3.33 0.12
C PRO A 30 -32.33 -2.57 -1.12
N GLN A 31 -31.78 -1.38 -1.35
CA GLN A 31 -31.94 -0.62 -2.57
C GLN A 31 -30.95 -1.09 -3.63
N ILE A 32 -31.41 -1.23 -4.87
CA ILE A 32 -30.60 -1.61 -6.03
C ILE A 32 -30.26 -0.38 -6.86
N GLY A 33 -28.96 -0.15 -7.07
CA GLY A 33 -28.45 0.85 -8.01
C GLY A 33 -27.73 0.19 -9.17
N PHE A 34 -28.12 0.48 -10.41
CA PHE A 34 -27.36 0.04 -11.59
C PHE A 34 -26.41 1.13 -12.06
N LEU A 35 -25.13 0.78 -12.18
CA LEU A 35 -24.05 1.64 -12.67
C LEU A 35 -23.64 1.19 -14.08
N PHE A 36 -23.92 1.97 -15.11
CA PHE A 36 -23.63 1.59 -16.48
C PHE A 36 -22.25 2.08 -16.91
N THR A 37 -21.42 1.16 -17.39
CA THR A 37 -20.08 1.47 -17.89
C THR A 37 -20.11 2.34 -19.13
N GLY A 38 -19.11 3.22 -19.26
CA GLY A 38 -18.90 4.01 -20.48
C GLY A 38 -18.09 3.27 -21.55
N GLN A 39 -17.69 4.02 -22.56
CA GLN A 39 -16.79 3.58 -23.62
C GLN A 39 -15.42 3.13 -23.07
N GLY A 40 -14.82 2.10 -23.67
CA GLY A 40 -13.51 1.57 -23.29
C GLY A 40 -13.56 0.23 -22.54
N SER A 41 -14.76 -0.25 -22.22
CA SER A 41 -14.97 -1.53 -21.53
C SER A 41 -15.09 -2.75 -22.43
N GLN A 42 -15.27 -2.52 -23.73
CA GLN A 42 -15.47 -3.57 -24.73
C GLN A 42 -14.24 -4.45 -24.91
N TRP A 43 -14.48 -5.74 -25.19
CA TRP A 43 -13.45 -6.71 -25.55
C TRP A 43 -14.05 -7.83 -26.39
N PHE A 44 -13.22 -8.53 -27.16
CA PHE A 44 -13.67 -9.62 -28.04
C PHE A 44 -14.27 -10.76 -27.19
N GLY A 45 -15.48 -11.23 -27.50
CA GLY A 45 -16.10 -12.31 -26.73
C GLY A 45 -16.81 -11.89 -25.43
N MET A 46 -16.98 -10.59 -25.19
CA MET A 46 -17.80 -10.12 -24.08
C MET A 46 -19.23 -10.71 -24.13
N GLY A 47 -19.62 -11.41 -23.05
CA GLY A 47 -20.95 -12.00 -22.91
C GLY A 47 -21.23 -13.24 -23.75
N ARG A 48 -20.24 -13.77 -24.49
CA ARG A 48 -20.42 -14.82 -25.50
C ARG A 48 -21.17 -16.04 -24.98
N GLU A 49 -20.83 -16.53 -23.79
CA GLU A 49 -21.42 -17.76 -23.26
C GLU A 49 -22.90 -17.60 -22.92
N LEU A 50 -23.39 -16.37 -22.67
CA LEU A 50 -24.81 -16.08 -22.46
C LEU A 50 -25.56 -15.86 -23.78
N ILE A 51 -24.88 -15.45 -24.86
CA ILE A 51 -25.49 -15.18 -26.16
C ILE A 51 -26.15 -16.45 -26.72
N ASP A 52 -25.45 -17.59 -26.60
CA ASP A 52 -25.86 -18.87 -27.16
C ASP A 52 -26.92 -19.61 -26.32
N THR A 53 -27.51 -18.94 -25.33
CA THR A 53 -28.47 -19.53 -24.39
C THR A 53 -29.90 -19.08 -24.69
N THR A 54 -30.88 -19.84 -24.20
CA THR A 54 -32.31 -19.45 -24.27
C THR A 54 -32.72 -18.48 -23.16
N THR A 55 -31.76 -17.90 -22.43
CA THR A 55 -32.03 -16.94 -21.36
C THR A 55 -32.53 -15.60 -21.92
N ALA A 56 -33.08 -14.75 -21.05
CA ALA A 56 -33.49 -13.40 -21.42
C ALA A 56 -32.34 -12.57 -22.03
N PHE A 57 -31.09 -12.87 -21.64
CA PHE A 57 -29.89 -12.26 -22.24
C PHE A 57 -29.76 -12.62 -23.73
N GLY A 58 -29.75 -13.92 -24.07
CA GLY A 58 -29.60 -14.38 -25.45
C GLY A 58 -30.73 -13.88 -26.36
N VAL A 59 -31.97 -13.89 -25.86
CA VAL A 59 -33.13 -13.32 -26.57
C VAL A 59 -32.96 -11.81 -26.82
N SER A 60 -32.49 -11.07 -25.81
CA SER A 60 -32.26 -9.63 -25.94
C SER A 60 -31.10 -9.30 -26.91
N MET A 61 -30.05 -10.12 -26.92
CA MET A 61 -28.94 -10.01 -27.87
C MET A 61 -29.39 -10.29 -29.31
N GLY A 62 -30.22 -11.31 -29.54
CA GLY A 62 -30.82 -11.59 -30.85
C GLY A 62 -31.65 -10.42 -31.37
N LYS A 63 -32.50 -9.85 -30.51
CA LYS A 63 -33.27 -8.65 -30.85
C LYS A 63 -32.38 -7.43 -31.12
N SER A 64 -31.28 -7.28 -30.36
CA SER A 64 -30.31 -6.21 -30.58
C SER A 64 -29.66 -6.30 -31.96
N ASP A 65 -29.29 -7.52 -32.37
CA ASP A 65 -28.74 -7.79 -33.69
C ASP A 65 -29.74 -7.50 -34.82
N GLU A 66 -31.01 -7.89 -34.66
CA GLU A 66 -32.08 -7.56 -35.61
C GLU A 66 -32.27 -6.04 -35.77
N ILE A 67 -32.30 -5.30 -34.67
CA ILE A 67 -32.42 -3.84 -34.67
C ILE A 67 -31.23 -3.22 -35.42
N LEU A 68 -30.00 -3.59 -35.05
CA LEU A 68 -28.79 -3.03 -35.66
C LEU A 68 -28.70 -3.35 -37.16
N ARG A 69 -29.12 -4.55 -37.59
CA ARG A 69 -29.20 -4.91 -39.03
C ARG A 69 -30.30 -4.17 -39.78
N GLY A 70 -31.39 -3.79 -39.09
CA GLY A 70 -32.48 -3.00 -39.67
C GLY A 70 -32.11 -1.54 -39.96
N LEU A 71 -31.02 -1.04 -39.37
CA LEU A 71 -30.54 0.32 -39.61
C LEU A 71 -29.81 0.40 -40.96
N SER A 72 -30.25 1.32 -41.82
CA SER A 72 -29.82 1.41 -43.23
C SER A 72 -28.33 1.62 -43.45
N GLN A 73 -27.60 2.13 -42.45
CA GLN A 73 -26.14 2.36 -42.54
C GLN A 73 -25.31 1.22 -41.93
N SER A 74 -25.93 0.15 -41.45
CA SER A 74 -25.21 -0.96 -40.81
C SER A 74 -24.56 -1.87 -41.87
N SER A 75 -23.30 -2.21 -41.64
CA SER A 75 -22.48 -3.05 -42.53
C SER A 75 -21.89 -4.28 -41.82
N TRP A 76 -22.36 -4.56 -40.59
CA TRP A 76 -21.83 -5.62 -39.74
C TRP A 76 -22.95 -6.31 -38.96
N ASN A 77 -22.65 -7.51 -38.47
CA ASN A 77 -23.55 -8.31 -37.64
C ASN A 77 -22.99 -8.35 -36.20
N LEU A 78 -23.85 -8.09 -35.21
CA LEU A 78 -23.44 -7.98 -33.81
C LEU A 78 -23.01 -9.32 -33.24
N LEU A 79 -23.79 -10.36 -33.49
CA LEU A 79 -23.50 -11.70 -32.96
C LEU A 79 -22.23 -12.26 -33.61
N ASP A 80 -22.08 -12.14 -34.94
CA ASP A 80 -20.89 -12.59 -35.66
C ASP A 80 -19.64 -11.90 -35.09
N GLU A 81 -19.70 -10.59 -34.85
CA GLU A 81 -18.58 -9.81 -34.31
C GLU A 81 -18.19 -10.28 -32.90
N LEU A 82 -19.17 -10.54 -32.02
CA LEU A 82 -18.90 -11.03 -30.67
C LEU A 82 -18.39 -12.48 -30.63
N HIS A 83 -18.59 -13.26 -31.70
CA HIS A 83 -18.06 -14.62 -31.85
C HIS A 83 -16.66 -14.67 -32.48
N ARG A 84 -16.14 -13.55 -33.01
CA ARG A 84 -14.79 -13.50 -33.58
C ARG A 84 -13.71 -13.71 -32.52
N THR A 85 -12.56 -14.22 -32.97
CA THR A 85 -11.35 -14.29 -32.17
C THR A 85 -10.74 -12.89 -31.99
N ASP A 86 -9.84 -12.72 -31.02
CA ASP A 86 -9.14 -11.44 -30.79
C ASP A 86 -8.53 -10.88 -32.08
N ASP A 87 -7.78 -11.71 -32.80
CA ASP A 87 -7.05 -11.32 -34.02
C ASP A 87 -7.95 -10.85 -35.17
N SER A 88 -9.23 -11.24 -35.17
CA SER A 88 -10.17 -10.92 -36.26
C SER A 88 -11.28 -9.94 -35.84
N SER A 89 -11.34 -9.60 -34.55
CA SER A 89 -12.39 -8.74 -34.03
C SER A 89 -12.08 -7.26 -34.28
N ARG A 90 -13.12 -6.54 -34.67
CA ARG A 90 -13.16 -5.08 -34.85
C ARG A 90 -13.91 -4.40 -33.72
N VAL A 91 -14.17 -5.10 -32.60
CA VAL A 91 -14.98 -4.59 -31.49
C VAL A 91 -14.45 -3.28 -30.89
N ASN A 92 -13.17 -2.96 -31.09
CA ASN A 92 -12.55 -1.71 -30.65
C ASN A 92 -12.75 -0.53 -31.62
N GLU A 93 -13.29 -0.75 -32.82
CA GLU A 93 -13.65 0.32 -33.74
C GLU A 93 -14.89 1.06 -33.20
N GLY A 94 -14.84 2.39 -33.08
CA GLY A 94 -15.88 3.15 -32.37
C GLY A 94 -17.32 2.93 -32.85
N HIS A 95 -17.53 2.67 -34.15
CA HIS A 95 -18.86 2.38 -34.71
C HIS A 95 -19.40 0.99 -34.38
N ILE A 96 -18.56 0.10 -33.86
CA ILE A 96 -18.91 -1.23 -33.36
C ILE A 96 -18.92 -1.21 -31.83
N ALA A 97 -17.88 -0.63 -31.22
CA ALA A 97 -17.66 -0.61 -29.77
C ALA A 97 -18.84 -0.04 -28.98
N ILE A 98 -19.35 1.12 -29.39
CA ILE A 98 -20.46 1.82 -28.72
C ILE A 98 -21.74 0.97 -28.77
N PRO A 99 -22.31 0.65 -29.96
CA PRO A 99 -23.54 -0.14 -30.03
C PRO A 99 -23.41 -1.55 -29.45
N ALA A 100 -22.25 -2.22 -29.59
CA ALA A 100 -22.04 -3.54 -29.00
C ALA A 100 -22.05 -3.50 -27.46
N THR A 101 -21.40 -2.48 -26.86
CA THR A 101 -21.40 -2.31 -25.40
C THR A 101 -22.82 -2.03 -24.88
N ILE A 102 -23.59 -1.16 -25.56
CA ILE A 102 -24.98 -0.87 -25.19
C ILE A 102 -25.86 -2.11 -25.34
N ALA A 103 -25.67 -2.93 -26.39
CA ALA A 103 -26.41 -4.18 -26.56
C ALA A 103 -26.18 -5.15 -25.38
N ILE A 104 -24.92 -5.33 -24.95
CA ILE A 104 -24.59 -6.16 -23.78
C ILE A 104 -25.25 -5.60 -22.52
N GLN A 105 -25.18 -4.29 -22.30
CA GLN A 105 -25.80 -3.66 -21.12
C GLN A 105 -27.32 -3.82 -21.12
N VAL A 106 -27.98 -3.66 -22.27
CA VAL A 106 -29.42 -3.89 -22.43
C VAL A 106 -29.79 -5.35 -22.15
N ALA A 107 -29.01 -6.30 -22.67
CA ALA A 107 -29.23 -7.72 -22.43
C ALA A 107 -29.04 -8.12 -20.96
N LEU A 108 -28.07 -7.50 -20.25
CA LEU A 108 -27.90 -7.68 -18.80
C LEU A 108 -29.08 -7.13 -18.01
N VAL A 109 -29.62 -5.97 -18.40
CA VAL A 109 -30.83 -5.41 -17.79
C VAL A 109 -32.02 -6.35 -17.96
N ASP A 110 -32.21 -6.92 -19.15
CA ASP A 110 -33.29 -7.87 -19.42
C ASP A 110 -33.11 -9.18 -18.64
N LEU A 111 -31.86 -9.67 -18.49
CA LEU A 111 -31.54 -10.82 -17.66
C LEU A 111 -31.88 -10.57 -16.19
N LEU A 112 -31.41 -9.47 -15.61
CA LEU A 112 -31.68 -9.12 -14.22
C LEU A 112 -33.17 -8.89 -13.97
N LYS A 113 -33.87 -8.25 -14.91
CA LYS A 113 -35.33 -8.11 -14.87
C LYS A 113 -36.05 -9.45 -14.85
N SER A 114 -35.58 -10.45 -15.61
CA SER A 114 -36.16 -11.80 -15.58
C SER A 114 -35.95 -12.50 -14.23
N LEU A 115 -35.00 -12.03 -13.43
CA LEU A 115 -34.69 -12.52 -12.09
C LEU A 115 -35.37 -11.68 -10.99
N ASP A 116 -36.28 -10.77 -11.33
CA ASP A 116 -36.92 -9.78 -10.44
C ASP A 116 -35.93 -8.79 -9.77
N ILE A 117 -34.72 -8.67 -10.30
CA ILE A 117 -33.72 -7.69 -9.87
C ILE A 117 -33.93 -6.41 -10.67
N LEU A 118 -34.61 -5.44 -10.05
CA LEU A 118 -34.98 -4.16 -10.66
C LEU A 118 -34.26 -3.01 -9.96
N PRO A 119 -33.74 -2.01 -10.70
CA PRO A 119 -33.07 -0.88 -10.09
C PRO A 119 -34.08 0.11 -9.48
N ASN A 120 -33.78 0.55 -8.26
CA ASN A 120 -34.36 1.76 -7.69
C ASN A 120 -33.73 3.00 -8.33
N VAL A 121 -32.42 2.94 -8.60
CA VAL A 121 -31.65 4.04 -9.17
C VAL A 121 -30.76 3.57 -10.30
N VAL A 122 -30.59 4.41 -11.32
CA VAL A 122 -29.66 4.17 -12.43
C VAL A 122 -28.74 5.38 -12.63
N LEU A 123 -27.48 5.07 -12.93
CA LEU A 123 -26.44 6.04 -13.25
C LEU A 123 -25.60 5.47 -14.40
N GLY A 124 -25.40 6.23 -15.47
CA GLY A 124 -24.46 5.85 -16.53
C GLY A 124 -23.22 6.73 -16.55
N HIS A 125 -22.05 6.13 -16.76
CA HIS A 125 -20.83 6.87 -17.06
C HIS A 125 -20.77 7.15 -18.56
N SER A 126 -20.82 8.42 -18.98
CA SER A 126 -20.79 8.80 -20.39
C SER A 126 -21.88 8.09 -21.22
N THR A 127 -21.51 7.36 -22.27
CA THR A 127 -22.43 6.62 -23.17
C THR A 127 -23.23 5.53 -22.45
N GLY A 128 -22.78 5.08 -21.27
CA GLY A 128 -23.55 4.17 -20.42
C GLY A 128 -24.91 4.75 -20.01
N GLU A 129 -25.10 6.06 -20.06
CA GLU A 129 -26.40 6.70 -19.82
C GLU A 129 -27.49 6.23 -20.81
N ILE A 130 -27.11 5.78 -22.00
CA ILE A 130 -28.05 5.26 -23.00
C ILE A 130 -28.73 3.98 -22.47
N ALA A 131 -27.96 3.03 -21.94
CA ALA A 131 -28.49 1.81 -21.35
C ALA A 131 -29.15 2.06 -19.99
N ALA A 132 -28.68 3.06 -19.22
CA ALA A 132 -29.38 3.52 -18.02
C ALA A 132 -30.79 4.04 -18.36
N ALA A 133 -30.95 4.76 -19.48
CA ALA A 133 -32.24 5.25 -19.93
C ALA A 133 -33.15 4.11 -20.39
N TYR A 134 -32.61 3.05 -20.99
CA TYR A 134 -33.35 1.82 -21.26
C TYR A 134 -33.85 1.16 -19.95
N ALA A 135 -32.98 1.01 -18.95
CA ALA A 135 -33.34 0.42 -17.66
C ALA A 135 -34.42 1.23 -16.91
N ALA A 136 -34.40 2.56 -17.03
CA ALA A 136 -35.43 3.45 -16.49
C ALA A 136 -36.70 3.57 -17.37
N ARG A 137 -36.78 2.82 -18.48
CA ARG A 137 -37.86 2.83 -19.48
C ARG A 137 -38.06 4.18 -20.20
N ILE A 138 -37.03 5.00 -20.21
CA ILE A 138 -37.00 6.29 -20.92
C ILE A 138 -36.81 6.05 -22.41
N LEU A 139 -35.87 5.18 -22.78
CA LEU A 139 -35.66 4.76 -24.17
C LEU A 139 -36.20 3.36 -24.40
N THR A 140 -36.78 3.15 -25.58
CA THR A 140 -37.07 1.79 -26.05
C THR A 140 -35.78 1.05 -26.39
N HIS A 141 -35.83 -0.29 -26.50
CA HIS A 141 -34.69 -1.10 -26.95
C HIS A 141 -34.16 -0.62 -28.32
N HIS A 142 -35.09 -0.29 -29.23
CA HIS A 142 -34.77 0.25 -30.55
C HIS A 142 -34.06 1.61 -30.44
N ASP A 143 -34.61 2.54 -29.65
CA ASP A 143 -34.04 3.88 -29.53
C ASP A 143 -32.68 3.88 -28.84
N ALA A 144 -32.48 3.06 -27.81
CA ALA A 144 -31.19 2.91 -27.14
C ALA A 144 -30.09 2.47 -28.14
N LEU A 145 -30.36 1.46 -28.95
CA LEU A 145 -29.42 0.99 -29.98
C LEU A 145 -29.28 1.99 -31.14
N MET A 146 -30.35 2.67 -31.53
CA MET A 146 -30.29 3.70 -32.58
C MET A 146 -29.42 4.89 -32.15
N VAL A 147 -29.58 5.38 -30.92
CA VAL A 147 -28.77 6.48 -30.35
C VAL A 147 -27.30 6.09 -30.28
N ALA A 148 -27.01 4.85 -29.84
CA ALA A 148 -25.65 4.31 -29.75
C ALA A 148 -25.01 4.10 -31.14
N PHE A 149 -25.75 3.52 -32.07
CA PHE A 149 -25.31 3.25 -33.44
C PHE A 149 -25.02 4.53 -34.21
N GLN A 150 -25.94 5.50 -34.17
CA GLN A 150 -25.75 6.76 -34.89
C GLN A 150 -24.56 7.55 -34.34
N LEU A 151 -24.32 7.52 -33.03
CA LEU A 151 -23.12 8.13 -32.45
C LEU A 151 -21.85 7.52 -33.02
N GLY A 152 -21.74 6.18 -32.95
CA GLY A 152 -20.60 5.45 -33.49
C GLY A 152 -20.40 5.69 -34.99
N HIS A 153 -21.49 5.72 -35.75
CA HIS A 153 -21.47 5.95 -37.20
C HIS A 153 -21.00 7.37 -37.57
N VAL A 154 -21.52 8.40 -36.91
CA VAL A 154 -21.11 9.79 -37.14
C VAL A 154 -19.65 10.00 -36.73
N LEU A 155 -19.22 9.44 -35.59
CA LEU A 155 -17.83 9.47 -35.15
C LEU A 155 -16.90 8.78 -36.15
N HIS A 156 -17.28 7.63 -36.70
CA HIS A 156 -16.45 6.92 -37.68
C HIS A 156 -16.35 7.69 -39.00
N ARG A 157 -17.45 8.26 -39.51
CA ARG A 157 -17.41 9.08 -40.74
C ARG A 157 -16.61 10.36 -40.58
N ARG A 158 -16.63 10.98 -39.39
CA ARG A 158 -15.98 12.26 -39.11
C ARG A 158 -14.60 12.12 -38.45
N GLY A 159 -14.21 10.91 -38.04
CA GLY A 159 -13.06 10.61 -37.17
C GLY A 159 -11.67 10.98 -37.71
N HIS A 160 -11.58 11.45 -38.96
CA HIS A 160 -10.38 12.06 -39.54
C HIS A 160 -10.43 13.59 -39.36
N PHE A 161 -10.64 14.07 -38.13
CA PHE A 161 -10.51 15.50 -37.86
C PHE A 161 -9.05 15.92 -38.02
N ASP A 162 -8.79 17.07 -38.65
CA ASP A 162 -7.47 17.72 -38.57
C ASP A 162 -7.14 17.97 -37.08
N GLY A 163 -6.11 17.26 -36.59
CA GLY A 163 -5.74 17.16 -35.18
C GLY A 163 -6.52 16.06 -34.45
N SER A 164 -5.98 14.83 -34.43
CA SER A 164 -6.51 13.73 -33.62
C SER A 164 -6.63 14.14 -32.15
N GLY A 165 -7.75 13.78 -31.52
CA GLY A 165 -7.99 13.99 -30.09
C GLY A 165 -7.78 12.71 -29.30
N ASN A 166 -7.15 12.80 -28.14
CA ASN A 166 -6.89 11.69 -27.23
C ASN A 166 -7.48 11.96 -25.85
N MET A 167 -7.51 10.92 -25.01
CA MET A 167 -7.88 11.03 -23.61
C MET A 167 -6.83 10.38 -22.70
N LEU A 168 -6.69 10.91 -21.48
CA LEU A 168 -5.71 10.50 -20.49
C LEU A 168 -6.41 10.31 -19.14
N ALA A 169 -6.38 9.10 -18.59
CA ALA A 169 -6.75 8.89 -17.19
C ALA A 169 -5.60 9.37 -16.30
N VAL A 170 -5.90 10.12 -15.25
CA VAL A 170 -4.92 10.73 -14.34
C VAL A 170 -5.27 10.40 -12.89
N GLY A 171 -4.28 10.03 -12.10
CA GLY A 171 -4.41 9.73 -10.66
C GLY A 171 -4.43 10.98 -9.78
N LEU A 172 -5.17 12.01 -10.20
CA LEU A 172 -5.39 13.25 -9.47
C LEU A 172 -6.86 13.64 -9.55
N GLY A 173 -7.36 14.29 -8.49
CA GLY A 173 -8.65 14.95 -8.50
C GLY A 173 -8.69 16.20 -9.37
N GLU A 174 -9.89 16.74 -9.58
CA GLU A 174 -10.11 17.92 -10.43
C GLU A 174 -9.33 19.16 -9.96
N SER A 175 -9.39 19.47 -8.66
CA SER A 175 -8.67 20.63 -8.11
C SER A 175 -7.14 20.49 -8.22
N GLU A 176 -6.64 19.26 -8.21
CA GLU A 176 -5.21 18.96 -8.27
C GLU A 176 -4.68 18.94 -9.69
N ILE A 177 -5.48 18.50 -10.67
CA ILE A 177 -5.07 18.48 -12.08
C ILE A 177 -5.16 19.87 -12.72
N GLN A 178 -6.07 20.72 -12.24
CA GLN A 178 -6.36 22.04 -12.80
C GLN A 178 -5.11 22.92 -13.01
N PRO A 179 -4.18 23.08 -12.03
CA PRO A 179 -2.97 23.87 -12.24
C PRO A 179 -2.07 23.36 -13.38
N TYR A 180 -2.04 22.03 -13.62
CA TYR A 180 -1.25 21.47 -14.71
C TYR A 180 -1.87 21.74 -16.08
N LEU A 181 -3.20 21.80 -16.16
CA LEU A 181 -3.91 22.19 -17.38
C LEU A 181 -3.68 23.66 -17.70
N GLU A 182 -3.72 24.53 -16.69
CA GLU A 182 -3.43 25.96 -16.82
C GLU A 182 -1.99 26.22 -17.28
N LEU A 183 -1.02 25.43 -16.79
CA LEU A 183 0.39 25.52 -17.20
C LEU A 183 0.62 25.17 -18.68
N LEU A 184 -0.25 24.39 -19.32
CA LEU A 184 -0.17 24.14 -20.76
C LEU A 184 -0.53 25.39 -21.57
N ASN A 185 -1.33 26.30 -20.98
CA ASN A 185 -1.83 27.52 -21.62
C ASN A 185 -2.46 27.24 -23.00
N ARG A 186 -3.23 26.16 -23.11
CA ARG A 186 -3.93 25.76 -24.35
C ARG A 186 -5.41 25.56 -24.09
N GLY A 187 -6.25 26.10 -24.98
CA GLY A 187 -7.72 25.97 -24.89
C GLY A 187 -8.28 24.66 -25.46
N ASP A 188 -7.41 23.72 -25.83
CA ASP A 188 -7.78 22.44 -26.47
C ASP A 188 -7.72 21.25 -25.51
N VAL A 189 -7.67 21.50 -24.19
CA VAL A 189 -7.62 20.48 -23.13
C VAL A 189 -8.67 20.74 -22.05
N ASN A 190 -9.38 19.70 -21.63
CA ASN A 190 -10.50 19.80 -20.69
C ASN A 190 -10.53 18.59 -19.76
N ILE A 191 -11.08 18.76 -18.56
CA ILE A 191 -11.44 17.64 -17.70
C ILE A 191 -12.71 17.02 -18.28
N ALA A 192 -12.57 15.84 -18.87
CA ALA A 192 -13.66 15.08 -19.46
C ALA A 192 -14.51 14.39 -18.40
N CYS A 193 -13.88 13.83 -17.36
CA CYS A 193 -14.57 13.08 -16.31
C CYS A 193 -14.02 13.43 -14.92
N GLU A 194 -14.94 13.73 -13.99
CA GLU A 194 -14.70 13.74 -12.55
C GLU A 194 -15.14 12.38 -11.97
N ASN A 195 -14.19 11.45 -11.84
CA ASN A 195 -14.50 10.08 -11.41
C ASN A 195 -14.41 9.91 -9.88
N SER A 196 -13.44 10.54 -9.22
CA SER A 196 -13.28 10.56 -7.77
C SER A 196 -12.39 11.73 -7.33
N ARG A 197 -12.17 11.93 -6.01
CA ARG A 197 -11.19 12.90 -5.50
C ARG A 197 -9.74 12.59 -5.91
N LEU A 198 -9.46 11.37 -6.38
CA LEU A 198 -8.13 10.90 -6.80
C LEU A 198 -8.07 10.51 -8.29
N SER A 199 -9.16 10.68 -9.04
CA SER A 199 -9.25 10.18 -10.41
C SER A 199 -10.03 11.12 -11.32
N THR A 200 -9.35 11.58 -12.35
CA THR A 200 -9.92 12.37 -13.44
C THR A 200 -9.56 11.77 -14.79
N THR A 201 -10.37 12.06 -15.81
CA THR A 201 -10.02 11.82 -17.21
C THR A 201 -9.90 13.15 -17.92
N ILE A 202 -8.79 13.36 -18.63
CA ILE A 202 -8.51 14.56 -19.40
C ILE A 202 -8.69 14.27 -20.88
N SER A 203 -9.33 15.17 -21.63
CA SER A 203 -9.50 15.08 -23.08
C SER A 203 -8.86 16.29 -23.76
N GLY A 204 -8.27 16.08 -24.94
CA GLY A 204 -7.70 17.17 -25.72
C GLY A 204 -7.03 16.71 -27.01
N SER A 205 -6.34 17.60 -27.72
CA SER A 205 -5.56 17.18 -28.89
C SER A 205 -4.45 16.19 -28.48
N SER A 206 -4.07 15.30 -29.39
CA SER A 206 -3.01 14.31 -29.15
C SER A 206 -1.72 14.96 -28.67
N ALA A 207 -1.31 16.07 -29.30
CA ALA A 207 -0.10 16.81 -28.90
C ALA A 207 -0.21 17.39 -27.49
N THR A 208 -1.37 17.90 -27.08
CA THR A 208 -1.59 18.42 -25.73
C THR A 208 -1.64 17.31 -24.69
N ILE A 209 -2.31 16.20 -25.00
CA ILE A 209 -2.35 15.03 -24.12
C ILE A 209 -0.98 14.41 -23.95
N GLU A 210 -0.18 14.24 -25.01
CA GLU A 210 1.19 13.73 -24.93
C GLU A 210 2.11 14.64 -24.11
N GLN A 211 1.96 15.96 -24.25
CA GLN A 211 2.73 16.92 -23.45
C GLN A 211 2.32 16.85 -21.98
N LEU A 212 1.02 16.82 -21.67
CA LEU A 212 0.53 16.64 -20.31
C LEU A 212 1.03 15.32 -19.72
N GLN A 213 0.98 14.23 -20.49
CA GLN A 213 1.47 12.92 -20.11
C GLN A 213 2.94 12.98 -19.69
N LYS A 214 3.80 13.59 -20.53
CA LYS A 214 5.23 13.79 -20.22
C LYS A 214 5.44 14.61 -18.94
N ASN A 215 4.67 15.69 -18.78
CA ASN A 215 4.76 16.54 -17.58
C ASN A 215 4.39 15.75 -16.32
N LEU A 216 3.28 15.01 -16.33
CA LEU A 216 2.82 14.21 -15.19
C LEU A 216 3.79 13.05 -14.88
N LEU A 217 4.32 12.37 -15.90
CA LEU A 217 5.34 11.32 -15.74
C LEU A 217 6.61 11.88 -15.08
N SER A 218 7.07 13.06 -15.49
CA SER A 218 8.25 13.70 -14.89
C SER A 218 8.10 14.02 -13.40
N LEU A 219 6.85 14.05 -12.92
CA LEU A 219 6.48 14.32 -11.53
C LEU A 219 6.10 13.05 -10.76
N GLY A 220 6.18 11.87 -11.39
CA GLY A 220 5.77 10.60 -10.79
C GLY A 220 4.26 10.45 -10.59
N ILE A 221 3.44 11.21 -11.31
CA ILE A 221 1.99 11.21 -11.17
C ILE A 221 1.41 10.17 -12.12
N PHE A 222 0.62 9.22 -11.60
CA PHE A 222 -0.01 8.17 -12.39
C PHE A 222 -0.85 8.78 -13.53
N ASN A 223 -0.61 8.28 -14.73
CA ASN A 223 -1.41 8.61 -15.90
C ASN A 223 -1.39 7.44 -16.90
N ARG A 224 -2.47 7.29 -17.67
CA ARG A 224 -2.60 6.26 -18.71
C ARG A 224 -3.41 6.78 -19.89
N GLY A 225 -2.82 6.72 -21.08
CA GLY A 225 -3.54 7.02 -22.33
C GLY A 225 -4.69 6.03 -22.55
N LEU A 226 -5.85 6.55 -22.91
CA LEU A 226 -7.03 5.73 -23.22
C LEU A 226 -7.06 5.41 -24.72
N ILE A 227 -7.34 4.15 -25.05
CA ILE A 227 -7.50 3.69 -26.43
C ILE A 227 -8.93 3.99 -26.86
N VAL A 228 -9.15 5.24 -27.26
CA VAL A 228 -10.44 5.73 -27.72
C VAL A 228 -10.26 6.48 -29.05
N PRO A 229 -11.24 6.42 -29.96
CA PRO A 229 -11.09 7.00 -31.29
C PRO A 229 -11.24 8.54 -31.32
N ALA A 230 -11.57 9.17 -30.18
CA ALA A 230 -11.80 10.60 -30.09
C ALA A 230 -11.60 11.15 -28.67
N ALA A 231 -11.39 12.47 -28.56
CA ALA A 231 -11.45 13.20 -27.30
C ALA A 231 -12.91 13.50 -26.91
N TYR A 232 -13.57 12.52 -26.28
CA TYR A 232 -14.93 12.68 -25.76
C TYR A 232 -15.01 13.77 -24.68
N HIS A 233 -16.21 14.32 -24.45
CA HIS A 233 -16.47 15.34 -23.42
C HIS A 233 -15.54 16.55 -23.56
N SER A 234 -15.40 17.00 -24.80
CA SER A 234 -14.53 18.11 -25.19
C SER A 234 -15.20 18.96 -26.26
N PRO A 235 -14.75 20.22 -26.47
CA PRO A 235 -15.21 21.06 -27.56
C PRO A 235 -15.06 20.43 -28.95
N GLN A 236 -14.23 19.38 -29.13
CA GLN A 236 -14.14 18.67 -30.40
C GLN A 236 -15.45 17.97 -30.77
N MET A 237 -16.23 17.52 -29.78
CA MET A 237 -17.51 16.84 -30.00
C MET A 237 -18.60 17.78 -30.53
N GLU A 238 -18.46 19.11 -30.38
CA GLU A 238 -19.38 20.08 -30.99
C GLU A 238 -19.40 19.98 -32.53
N ARG A 239 -18.34 19.45 -33.15
CA ARG A 239 -18.25 19.29 -34.61
C ARG A 239 -19.23 18.27 -35.18
N ILE A 240 -19.67 17.31 -34.36
CA ILE A 240 -20.61 16.26 -34.78
C ILE A 240 -22.04 16.53 -34.32
N LYS A 241 -22.26 17.59 -33.53
CA LYS A 241 -23.54 17.92 -32.90
C LYS A 241 -24.70 17.95 -33.86
N SER A 242 -24.63 18.76 -34.93
CA SER A 242 -25.76 18.94 -35.85
C SER A 242 -26.14 17.64 -36.55
N GLU A 243 -25.13 16.87 -36.97
CA GLU A 243 -25.34 15.62 -37.69
C GLU A 243 -25.87 14.52 -36.77
N TYR A 244 -25.29 14.38 -35.57
CA TYR A 244 -25.77 13.43 -34.58
C TYR A 244 -27.19 13.77 -34.14
N LEU A 245 -27.48 15.06 -33.88
CA LEU A 245 -28.82 15.54 -33.55
C LEU A 245 -29.82 15.13 -34.62
N THR A 246 -29.56 15.42 -35.89
CA THR A 246 -30.43 15.06 -37.02
C THR A 246 -30.65 13.55 -37.11
N SER A 247 -29.60 12.76 -36.91
CA SER A 247 -29.66 11.29 -37.04
C SER A 247 -30.51 10.59 -35.98
N ILE A 248 -30.77 11.24 -34.85
CA ILE A 248 -31.57 10.69 -33.75
C ILE A 248 -32.88 11.46 -33.52
N GLN A 249 -33.31 12.33 -34.44
CA GLN A 249 -34.52 13.17 -34.28
C GLN A 249 -35.81 12.37 -34.05
N SER A 250 -35.85 11.12 -34.52
CA SER A 250 -37.02 10.26 -34.45
C SER A 250 -37.17 9.49 -33.13
N ILE A 251 -36.27 9.65 -32.15
CA ILE A 251 -36.45 9.01 -30.85
C ILE A 251 -37.64 9.63 -30.10
N GLU A 252 -38.39 8.79 -29.41
CA GLU A 252 -39.55 9.20 -28.62
C GLU A 252 -39.35 8.81 -27.14
N PRO A 253 -38.52 9.58 -26.40
CA PRO A 253 -38.22 9.25 -25.02
C PRO A 253 -39.45 9.45 -24.13
N SER A 254 -39.69 8.48 -23.24
CA SER A 254 -40.69 8.58 -22.19
C SER A 254 -40.13 9.24 -20.93
N SER A 255 -41.00 9.70 -20.03
CA SER A 255 -40.57 10.07 -18.68
C SER A 255 -40.11 8.84 -17.89
N PRO A 256 -39.16 8.98 -16.94
CA PRO A 256 -38.71 7.87 -16.10
C PRO A 256 -39.89 7.24 -15.34
N GLY A 257 -39.89 5.91 -15.21
CA GLY A 257 -40.87 5.18 -14.41
C GLY A 257 -40.61 5.28 -12.89
N SER A 258 -40.73 4.16 -12.18
CA SER A 258 -40.40 4.07 -10.75
C SER A 258 -38.89 4.11 -10.45
N THR A 259 -38.05 3.98 -11.47
CA THR A 259 -36.58 3.98 -11.36
C THR A 259 -36.06 5.40 -11.52
N GLU A 260 -35.26 5.85 -10.56
CA GLU A 260 -34.67 7.19 -10.58
C GLU A 260 -33.46 7.24 -11.51
N PHE A 261 -33.47 8.16 -12.48
CA PHE A 261 -32.34 8.40 -13.38
C PHE A 261 -31.50 9.56 -12.86
N TYR A 262 -30.21 9.33 -12.61
CA TYR A 262 -29.27 10.39 -12.30
C TYR A 262 -28.32 10.63 -13.48
N SER A 263 -28.22 11.89 -13.88
CA SER A 263 -27.42 12.31 -15.04
C SER A 263 -26.04 12.80 -14.61
N THR A 264 -25.00 12.26 -15.23
CA THR A 264 -23.63 12.78 -15.08
C THR A 264 -23.41 14.10 -15.79
N VAL A 265 -24.32 14.51 -16.69
CA VAL A 265 -24.29 15.82 -17.35
C VAL A 265 -24.72 16.93 -16.38
N THR A 266 -25.73 16.67 -15.55
CA THR A 266 -26.32 17.67 -14.65
C THR A 266 -25.95 17.48 -13.19
N ALA A 267 -25.23 16.41 -12.84
CA ALA A 267 -24.87 16.00 -11.48
C ALA A 267 -26.06 15.84 -10.52
N ARG A 268 -27.24 15.45 -11.03
CA ARG A 268 -28.46 15.33 -10.23
C ARG A 268 -29.47 14.39 -10.87
N ARG A 269 -30.52 14.05 -10.11
CA ARG A 269 -31.70 13.34 -10.62
C ARG A 269 -32.34 14.14 -11.75
N LYS A 270 -32.61 13.47 -12.87
CA LYS A 270 -33.24 14.05 -14.06
C LYS A 270 -34.63 13.45 -14.26
N LEU A 271 -35.63 14.32 -14.47
CA LEU A 271 -37.05 13.94 -14.54
C LEU A 271 -37.64 14.03 -15.94
N GLU A 272 -37.10 14.90 -16.80
CA GLU A 272 -37.62 15.19 -18.14
C GLU A 272 -36.50 15.59 -19.10
N ASP A 273 -36.84 15.91 -20.36
CA ASP A 273 -35.92 16.33 -21.43
C ASP A 273 -34.85 15.31 -21.82
N PHE A 274 -35.26 14.07 -22.15
CA PHE A 274 -34.38 13.00 -22.65
C PHE A 274 -34.34 12.93 -24.20
N GLY A 275 -34.69 14.03 -24.87
CA GLY A 275 -34.73 14.13 -26.34
C GLY A 275 -33.34 14.20 -27.01
N PRO A 276 -33.29 14.33 -28.35
CA PRO A 276 -32.05 14.38 -29.14
C PRO A 276 -31.00 15.36 -28.59
N SER A 277 -31.42 16.55 -28.17
CA SER A 277 -30.53 17.58 -27.61
C SER A 277 -29.80 17.12 -26.34
N TYR A 278 -30.41 16.23 -25.54
CA TYR A 278 -29.78 15.68 -24.35
C TYR A 278 -28.63 14.74 -24.70
N TRP A 279 -28.83 13.83 -25.64
CA TRP A 279 -27.82 12.87 -26.07
C TRP A 279 -26.62 13.54 -26.74
N VAL A 280 -26.86 14.64 -27.45
CA VAL A 280 -25.81 15.56 -27.92
C VAL A 280 -25.06 16.17 -26.74
N ASN A 281 -25.76 16.71 -25.74
CA ASN A 281 -25.10 17.30 -24.58
C ASN A 281 -24.32 16.25 -23.77
N ASN A 282 -24.78 15.00 -23.71
CA ASN A 282 -24.13 13.89 -23.00
C ASN A 282 -22.73 13.57 -23.53
N ILE A 283 -22.46 13.76 -24.84
CA ILE A 283 -21.13 13.50 -25.42
C ILE A 283 -20.21 14.73 -25.40
N VAL A 284 -20.77 15.93 -25.21
CA VAL A 284 -20.02 17.20 -25.17
C VAL A 284 -19.65 17.60 -23.74
N SER A 285 -20.57 17.37 -22.79
CA SER A 285 -20.44 17.86 -21.42
C SER A 285 -19.54 16.99 -20.57
N LYS A 286 -18.88 17.58 -19.57
CA LYS A 286 -18.10 16.86 -18.57
C LYS A 286 -18.97 15.82 -17.82
N VAL A 287 -18.41 14.63 -17.58
CA VAL A 287 -19.02 13.55 -16.80
C VAL A 287 -18.77 13.78 -15.30
N LEU A 288 -19.81 14.11 -14.54
CA LEU A 288 -19.77 14.40 -13.11
C LEU A 288 -20.11 13.14 -12.26
N TYR A 289 -19.36 12.05 -12.46
CA TYR A 289 -19.66 10.74 -11.85
C TYR A 289 -19.59 10.78 -10.33
N ARG A 290 -18.51 11.35 -9.75
CA ARG A 290 -18.34 11.48 -8.30
C ARG A 290 -19.52 12.23 -7.67
N SER A 291 -19.90 13.37 -8.26
CA SER A 291 -20.98 14.21 -7.73
C SER A 291 -22.32 13.48 -7.73
N VAL A 292 -22.61 12.71 -8.79
CA VAL A 292 -23.84 11.91 -8.84
C VAL A 292 -23.82 10.79 -7.81
N LEU A 293 -22.70 10.07 -7.67
CA LEU A 293 -22.61 8.98 -6.70
C LEU A 293 -22.78 9.50 -5.27
N GLN A 294 -22.26 10.70 -4.97
CA GLN A 294 -22.49 11.39 -3.71
C GLN A 294 -23.98 11.66 -3.47
N GLU A 295 -24.69 12.17 -4.47
CA GLU A 295 -26.13 12.45 -4.39
C GLU A 295 -26.95 11.18 -4.16
N ILE A 296 -26.62 10.08 -4.85
CA ILE A 296 -27.28 8.77 -4.66
C ILE A 296 -27.05 8.25 -3.25
N ILE A 297 -25.80 8.31 -2.76
CA ILE A 297 -25.49 7.85 -1.39
C ILE A 297 -26.21 8.72 -0.35
N ALA A 298 -26.28 10.03 -0.57
CA ALA A 298 -26.97 10.96 0.33
C ALA A 298 -28.49 10.78 0.33
N SER A 299 -29.07 10.31 -0.78
CA SER A 299 -30.52 10.07 -0.90
C SER A 299 -30.95 8.68 -0.45
N THR A 300 -30.02 7.72 -0.32
CA THR A 300 -30.32 6.40 0.26
C THR A 300 -30.53 6.49 1.78
N PRO A 301 -31.66 5.97 2.31
CA PRO A 301 -31.91 5.94 3.76
C PRO A 301 -30.81 5.18 4.52
N SER A 302 -30.35 5.73 5.64
CA SER A 302 -29.34 5.08 6.51
C SER A 302 -29.82 3.79 7.18
N SER A 303 -31.07 3.39 6.99
CA SER A 303 -31.68 2.11 7.42
C SER A 303 -31.62 1.02 6.34
N SER A 304 -31.29 1.39 5.10
CA SER A 304 -31.30 0.52 3.92
C SER A 304 -29.87 0.27 3.41
N GLN A 305 -29.59 -0.95 2.95
CA GLN A 305 -28.36 -1.27 2.24
C GLN A 305 -28.47 -0.83 0.76
N LEU A 306 -27.42 -0.25 0.18
CA LEU A 306 -27.32 0.06 -1.25
C LEU A 306 -26.44 -0.97 -1.98
N LEU A 307 -27.04 -1.78 -2.85
CA LEU A 307 -26.34 -2.70 -3.72
C LEU A 307 -26.13 -2.05 -5.08
N LEU A 308 -24.90 -1.64 -5.36
CA LEU A 308 -24.48 -1.07 -6.64
C LEU A 308 -24.01 -2.18 -7.59
N ILE A 309 -24.72 -2.39 -8.67
CA ILE A 309 -24.40 -3.39 -9.68
C ILE A 309 -23.86 -2.68 -10.91
N GLU A 310 -22.60 -2.91 -11.23
CA GLU A 310 -22.03 -2.39 -12.46
C GLU A 310 -22.47 -3.24 -13.65
N ILE A 311 -23.26 -2.62 -14.53
CA ILE A 311 -23.78 -3.20 -15.76
C ILE A 311 -22.79 -2.89 -16.89
N GLY A 312 -22.12 -3.94 -17.36
CA GLY A 312 -21.11 -3.80 -18.40
C GLY A 312 -20.38 -5.09 -18.75
N PRO A 313 -19.57 -5.06 -19.82
CA PRO A 313 -18.75 -6.19 -20.25
C PRO A 313 -17.52 -6.45 -19.36
N GLN A 314 -17.12 -5.50 -18.52
CA GLN A 314 -15.98 -5.55 -17.60
C GLN A 314 -16.12 -4.46 -16.53
N SER A 315 -15.60 -4.70 -15.32
CA SER A 315 -15.59 -3.74 -14.22
C SER A 315 -14.55 -2.62 -14.40
N HIS A 316 -15.01 -1.40 -14.69
CA HIS A 316 -14.24 -0.17 -14.81
C HIS A 316 -14.59 0.89 -13.75
N LEU A 317 -15.81 0.88 -13.21
CA LEU A 317 -16.26 1.87 -12.21
C LEU A 317 -16.00 1.42 -10.77
N ARG A 318 -15.54 0.18 -10.53
CA ARG A 318 -15.23 -0.32 -9.18
C ARG A 318 -14.29 0.60 -8.43
N ARG A 319 -13.13 0.92 -9.00
CA ARG A 319 -12.13 1.77 -8.36
C ARG A 319 -12.67 3.17 -8.01
N PRO A 320 -13.24 3.96 -8.94
CA PRO A 320 -13.79 5.27 -8.58
C PRO A 320 -14.97 5.17 -7.60
N THR A 321 -15.78 4.11 -7.66
CA THR A 321 -16.84 3.85 -6.67
C THR A 321 -16.27 3.59 -5.27
N GLU A 322 -15.22 2.77 -5.16
CA GLU A 322 -14.53 2.48 -3.90
C GLU A 322 -13.82 3.72 -3.33
N GLU A 323 -13.20 4.53 -4.19
CA GLU A 323 -12.59 5.81 -3.81
C GLU A 323 -13.63 6.80 -3.26
N CYS A 324 -14.80 6.89 -3.91
CA CYS A 324 -15.93 7.70 -3.44
C CYS A 324 -16.52 7.14 -2.13
N LYS A 325 -16.66 5.82 -2.01
CA LYS A 325 -17.11 5.16 -0.76
C LYS A 325 -16.21 5.54 0.42
N ASN A 326 -14.90 5.47 0.23
CA ASN A 326 -13.92 5.83 1.26
C ASN A 326 -13.91 7.33 1.56
N GLU A 327 -14.19 8.17 0.56
CA GLU A 327 -14.27 9.61 0.72
C GLU A 327 -15.48 10.05 1.54
N PHE A 328 -16.66 9.50 1.27
CA PHE A 328 -17.90 9.96 1.89
C PHE A 328 -18.12 9.44 3.32
N ASN A 329 -17.20 8.61 3.84
CA ASN A 329 -17.08 8.11 5.22
C ASN A 329 -18.41 8.05 6.00
N THR A 330 -19.40 7.37 5.42
CA THR A 330 -20.66 7.09 6.10
C THR A 330 -20.41 5.89 7.00
N GLY A 331 -20.49 6.07 8.32
CA GLY A 331 -20.09 5.10 9.34
C GLY A 331 -20.90 3.78 9.40
N THR A 332 -21.32 3.18 8.28
CA THR A 332 -22.09 1.94 8.26
C THR A 332 -21.81 1.10 7.02
N SER A 333 -21.84 -0.22 7.22
CA SER A 333 -21.70 -1.31 6.26
C SER A 333 -22.80 -1.38 5.18
N GLN A 334 -23.17 -0.28 4.52
CA GLN A 334 -24.36 -0.23 3.66
C GLN A 334 -24.12 -0.20 2.16
N LEU A 335 -22.94 0.19 1.65
CA LEU A 335 -22.66 0.13 0.20
C LEU A 335 -21.91 -1.15 -0.18
N VAL A 336 -22.53 -1.97 -1.04
CA VAL A 336 -21.94 -3.18 -1.62
C VAL A 336 -21.93 -3.06 -3.13
N TYR A 337 -20.83 -3.47 -3.75
CA TYR A 337 -20.62 -3.34 -5.18
C TYR A 337 -20.50 -4.73 -5.83
N PHE A 338 -21.17 -4.93 -6.96
CA PHE A 338 -21.12 -6.17 -7.75
C PHE A 338 -20.86 -5.88 -9.24
N PRO A 339 -19.89 -6.54 -9.89
CA PRO A 339 -19.78 -6.49 -11.35
C PRO A 339 -20.74 -7.49 -12.02
N SER A 340 -21.33 -7.11 -13.16
CA SER A 340 -22.17 -8.03 -13.94
C SER A 340 -21.39 -9.06 -14.74
N LEU A 341 -20.29 -8.65 -15.37
CA LEU A 341 -19.39 -9.50 -16.14
C LEU A 341 -17.94 -9.13 -15.84
N LEU A 342 -17.05 -10.09 -16.04
CA LEU A 342 -15.60 -9.91 -15.93
C LEU A 342 -14.91 -10.59 -17.12
N ARG A 343 -13.90 -9.93 -17.67
CA ARG A 343 -13.08 -10.34 -18.80
C ARG A 343 -12.34 -11.60 -18.43
N GLY A 344 -12.43 -12.61 -19.30
CA GLY A 344 -11.84 -13.92 -19.08
C GLY A 344 -12.61 -14.79 -18.07
N LYS A 345 -13.71 -14.30 -17.48
CA LYS A 345 -14.63 -15.12 -16.70
C LYS A 345 -15.82 -15.49 -17.58
N ASP A 346 -16.24 -16.74 -17.49
CA ASP A 346 -17.44 -17.25 -18.17
C ASP A 346 -18.67 -16.41 -17.83
N ALA A 347 -19.40 -15.97 -18.85
CA ALA A 347 -20.53 -15.06 -18.68
C ALA A 347 -21.71 -15.70 -17.93
N CYS A 348 -21.98 -16.99 -18.11
CA CYS A 348 -23.03 -17.71 -17.38
C CYS A 348 -22.69 -17.80 -15.89
N GLN A 349 -21.43 -18.13 -15.58
CA GLN A 349 -20.93 -18.15 -14.22
C GLN A 349 -21.04 -16.78 -13.55
N ALA A 350 -20.61 -15.71 -14.23
CA ALA A 350 -20.66 -14.36 -13.69
C ALA A 350 -22.10 -13.92 -13.39
N ALA A 351 -23.05 -14.21 -14.27
CA ALA A 351 -24.46 -13.87 -14.07
C ALA A 351 -25.10 -14.66 -12.92
N TYR A 352 -24.80 -15.95 -12.78
CA TYR A 352 -25.29 -16.75 -11.66
C TYR A 352 -24.73 -16.24 -10.32
N GLU A 353 -23.42 -16.01 -10.24
CA GLU A 353 -22.78 -15.50 -9.01
C GLU A 353 -23.30 -14.11 -8.62
N LEU A 354 -23.60 -13.24 -9.60
CA LEU A 354 -24.26 -11.96 -9.34
C LEU A 354 -25.64 -12.15 -8.71
N ALA A 355 -26.51 -12.95 -9.35
CA ALA A 355 -27.88 -13.16 -8.89
C ALA A 355 -27.91 -13.84 -7.50
N HIS A 356 -27.05 -14.84 -7.30
CA HIS A 356 -26.90 -15.52 -6.02
C HIS A 356 -26.36 -14.56 -4.95
N GLY A 357 -25.35 -13.76 -5.27
CA GLY A 357 -24.79 -12.75 -4.36
C GLY A 357 -25.82 -11.70 -3.92
N ILE A 358 -26.72 -11.28 -4.80
CA ILE A 358 -27.84 -10.38 -4.48
C ILE A 358 -28.85 -11.06 -3.56
N SER A 359 -29.19 -12.32 -3.85
CA SER A 359 -30.11 -13.12 -3.01
C SER A 359 -29.59 -13.29 -1.58
N LEU A 360 -28.29 -13.57 -1.42
CA LEU A 360 -27.65 -13.69 -0.10
C LEU A 360 -27.66 -12.39 0.72
N ARG A 361 -27.90 -11.24 0.08
CA ARG A 361 -28.05 -9.94 0.77
C ARG A 361 -29.50 -9.60 1.12
N GLY A 362 -30.41 -10.57 1.00
CA GLY A 362 -31.81 -10.42 1.40
C GLY A 362 -32.67 -9.70 0.37
N TYR A 363 -32.18 -9.49 -0.86
CA TYR A 363 -33.00 -8.99 -1.96
C TYR A 363 -33.69 -10.17 -2.69
N PRO A 364 -35.00 -10.11 -2.95
CA PRO A 364 -35.73 -11.22 -3.57
C PRO A 364 -35.27 -11.45 -5.01
N VAL A 365 -35.02 -12.72 -5.36
CA VAL A 365 -34.62 -13.15 -6.71
C VAL A 365 -35.55 -14.27 -7.17
N HIS A 366 -36.00 -14.23 -8.43
CA HIS A 366 -36.94 -15.20 -8.98
C HIS A 366 -36.32 -16.61 -9.03
N SER A 367 -36.74 -17.48 -8.11
CA SER A 367 -36.13 -18.79 -7.87
C SER A 367 -36.09 -19.69 -9.11
N GLU A 368 -37.18 -19.77 -9.90
CA GLU A 368 -37.20 -20.63 -11.09
C GLU A 368 -36.24 -20.17 -12.19
N ASN A 369 -36.09 -18.86 -12.38
CA ASN A 369 -35.20 -18.31 -13.41
C ASN A 369 -33.74 -18.35 -12.96
N LEU A 370 -33.49 -18.23 -11.65
CA LEU A 370 -32.18 -18.51 -11.07
C LEU A 370 -31.78 -19.99 -11.28
N ALA A 371 -32.69 -20.93 -11.03
CA ALA A 371 -32.46 -22.36 -11.27
C ALA A 371 -32.23 -22.68 -12.75
N LYS A 372 -32.88 -21.98 -13.69
CA LYS A 372 -32.61 -22.11 -15.13
C LYS A 372 -31.21 -21.61 -15.51
N LEU A 373 -30.78 -20.49 -14.92
CA LEU A 373 -29.44 -19.93 -15.14
C LEU A 373 -28.36 -20.86 -14.58
N GLU A 374 -28.61 -21.45 -13.41
CA GLU A 374 -27.79 -22.51 -12.81
C GLU A 374 -27.72 -23.74 -13.71
N ALA A 375 -28.85 -24.25 -14.19
CA ALA A 375 -28.89 -25.40 -15.08
C ALA A 375 -28.20 -25.15 -16.44
N THR A 376 -28.27 -23.92 -16.95
CA THR A 376 -27.53 -23.52 -18.17
C THR A 376 -26.03 -23.51 -17.92
N TYR A 377 -25.59 -23.00 -16.76
CA TYR A 377 -24.19 -23.08 -16.34
C TYR A 377 -23.71 -24.54 -16.18
N GLU A 378 -24.49 -25.40 -15.52
CA GLU A 378 -24.17 -26.82 -15.34
C GLU A 378 -24.11 -27.59 -16.67
N ALA A 379 -24.99 -27.28 -17.62
CA ALA A 379 -25.05 -27.95 -18.92
C ALA A 379 -23.84 -27.66 -19.82
N ILE A 380 -23.25 -26.46 -19.72
CA ILE A 380 -22.06 -26.06 -20.49
C ILE A 380 -20.79 -26.73 -19.93
N TYR A 381 -20.77 -27.09 -18.64
CA TYR A 381 -19.63 -27.67 -17.96
C TYR A 381 -19.94 -29.01 -17.26
N PRO A 382 -20.31 -30.08 -18.01
CA PRO A 382 -20.76 -31.35 -17.44
C PRO A 382 -19.69 -32.15 -16.69
N GLU A 383 -18.39 -31.85 -16.91
CA GLU A 383 -17.25 -32.59 -16.32
C GLU A 383 -16.60 -31.93 -15.11
N LYS A 384 -17.16 -30.83 -14.56
CA LYS A 384 -16.83 -30.45 -13.19
C LYS A 384 -17.73 -31.23 -12.27
N GLU A 385 -17.15 -32.16 -11.50
CA GLU A 385 -17.78 -32.70 -10.30
C GLU A 385 -18.20 -31.56 -9.38
N ILE A 386 -19.41 -31.06 -9.61
CA ILE A 386 -20.22 -30.46 -8.57
C ILE A 386 -20.43 -31.61 -7.58
N SER A 387 -19.63 -31.61 -6.52
CA SER A 387 -19.87 -32.51 -5.40
C SER A 387 -21.34 -32.34 -5.03
N LYS A 388 -22.10 -33.43 -5.12
CA LYS A 388 -23.45 -33.57 -4.56
C LYS A 388 -23.37 -33.50 -3.03
N SER A 389 -22.89 -32.38 -2.49
CA SER A 389 -22.83 -32.10 -1.05
C SER A 389 -23.95 -31.16 -0.58
N HIS A 390 -24.88 -30.77 -1.46
CA HIS A 390 -26.09 -30.02 -1.10
C HIS A 390 -27.25 -30.90 -0.57
N LYS A 391 -26.94 -32.11 -0.08
CA LYS A 391 -27.87 -32.89 0.74
C LYS A 391 -27.20 -33.31 2.04
N CYS A 392 -27.69 -32.69 3.13
CA CYS A 392 -27.61 -33.17 4.49
C CYS A 392 -26.18 -33.23 5.08
N PHE A 393 -25.69 -32.10 5.60
CA PHE A 393 -24.73 -32.17 6.70
C PHE A 393 -25.49 -32.16 8.02
N SER A 394 -25.86 -33.36 8.47
CA SER A 394 -26.17 -33.60 9.86
C SER A 394 -24.88 -33.47 10.68
N THR A 395 -24.87 -32.50 11.60
CA THR A 395 -24.24 -32.57 12.94
C THR A 395 -23.03 -33.52 13.10
N ASN A 396 -21.85 -33.01 12.75
CA ASN A 396 -20.51 -33.20 13.37
C ASN A 396 -19.40 -33.16 12.29
N LEU A 397 -18.37 -32.33 12.51
CA LEU A 397 -17.15 -32.25 11.67
C LEU A 397 -16.41 -33.61 11.73
N ASN A 398 -16.60 -34.46 10.72
CA ASN A 398 -15.82 -35.69 10.57
C ASN A 398 -14.50 -35.40 9.83
N ASN A 399 -13.40 -36.06 10.23
CA ASN A 399 -12.04 -35.88 9.69
C ASN A 399 -11.96 -35.93 8.14
N THR A 400 -12.84 -36.67 7.49
CA THR A 400 -12.90 -36.82 6.03
C THR A 400 -13.24 -35.52 5.29
N ALA A 401 -14.04 -34.61 5.87
CA ALA A 401 -14.36 -33.32 5.26
C ALA A 401 -13.17 -32.35 5.29
N LEU A 402 -12.40 -32.38 6.38
CA LEU A 402 -11.18 -31.60 6.53
C LEU A 402 -10.07 -32.08 5.59
N GLU A 403 -9.95 -33.40 5.40
CA GLU A 403 -9.01 -33.99 4.44
C GLU A 403 -9.30 -33.52 3.00
N THR A 404 -10.58 -33.45 2.60
CA THR A 404 -10.97 -32.96 1.27
C THR A 404 -10.65 -31.48 1.07
N ILE A 405 -11.04 -30.61 2.01
CA ILE A 405 -10.75 -29.16 1.92
C ILE A 405 -9.23 -28.92 1.93
N SER A 406 -8.50 -29.67 2.76
CA SER A 406 -7.04 -29.58 2.80
C SER A 406 -6.41 -30.03 1.48
N LYS A 407 -6.92 -31.06 0.83
CA LYS A 407 -6.42 -31.50 -0.48
C LYS A 407 -6.68 -30.45 -1.56
N ASP A 408 -7.89 -29.94 -1.62
CA ASP A 408 -8.30 -28.87 -2.53
C ASP A 408 -7.40 -27.64 -2.44
N LEU A 409 -7.13 -27.16 -1.21
CA LEU A 409 -6.23 -26.05 -0.97
C LEU A 409 -4.81 -26.36 -1.44
N SER A 410 -4.34 -27.58 -1.19
CA SER A 410 -3.00 -28.02 -1.61
C SER A 410 -2.86 -28.01 -3.13
N ASP A 411 -3.89 -28.45 -3.85
CA ASP A 411 -3.90 -28.53 -5.31
C ASP A 411 -3.90 -27.14 -5.94
N GLU A 412 -4.75 -26.21 -5.46
CA GLU A 412 -4.76 -24.85 -5.98
C GLU A 412 -3.47 -24.09 -5.64
N ILE A 413 -2.94 -24.25 -4.43
CA ILE A 413 -1.65 -23.66 -4.09
C ILE A 413 -0.53 -24.23 -4.97
N SER A 414 -0.54 -25.53 -5.25
CA SER A 414 0.44 -26.17 -6.15
C SER A 414 0.35 -25.60 -7.57
N LYS A 415 -0.87 -25.32 -8.04
CA LYS A 415 -1.13 -24.67 -9.33
C LYS A 415 -0.66 -23.21 -9.37
N LEU A 416 -1.00 -22.42 -8.36
CA LEU A 416 -0.60 -21.00 -8.25
C LEU A 416 0.93 -20.84 -8.12
N THR A 417 1.55 -21.74 -7.36
CA THR A 417 3.00 -21.68 -7.10
C THR A 417 3.83 -22.45 -8.14
N GLY A 418 3.19 -23.24 -9.00
CA GLY A 418 3.85 -24.13 -9.96
C GLY A 418 4.74 -25.19 -9.32
N ASN A 419 4.43 -25.64 -8.10
CA ASN A 419 5.26 -26.57 -7.33
C ASN A 419 4.43 -27.74 -6.81
N SER A 420 4.66 -28.94 -7.36
CA SER A 420 3.95 -30.17 -7.00
C SER A 420 4.49 -30.88 -5.74
N ARG A 421 5.55 -30.33 -5.10
CA ARG A 421 6.21 -30.97 -3.95
C ARG A 421 5.42 -30.92 -2.63
N PHE A 422 4.26 -30.29 -2.61
CA PHE A 422 3.49 -30.05 -1.38
C PHE A 422 2.38 -31.09 -1.12
N GLU A 423 2.21 -32.08 -2.00
CA GLU A 423 1.25 -33.18 -1.80
C GLU A 423 1.46 -33.86 -0.43
N GLY A 424 0.43 -33.83 0.41
CA GLY A 424 0.43 -34.48 1.73
C GLY A 424 1.03 -33.66 2.88
N GLN A 425 1.42 -32.40 2.68
CA GLN A 425 2.05 -31.56 3.71
C GLN A 425 1.08 -30.56 4.38
N ALA A 426 -0.13 -31.00 4.73
CA ALA A 426 -1.22 -30.15 5.22
C ALA A 426 -0.94 -29.36 6.52
N GLU A 427 0.04 -29.78 7.31
CA GLU A 427 0.42 -29.09 8.55
C GLU A 427 1.40 -27.93 8.32
N LEU A 428 1.91 -27.74 7.09
CA LEU A 428 2.77 -26.61 6.79
C LEU A 428 2.01 -25.28 6.92
N PRO A 429 2.66 -24.23 7.48
CA PRO A 429 2.11 -22.88 7.44
C PRO A 429 1.85 -22.42 6.01
N ILE A 430 0.74 -21.72 5.79
CA ILE A 430 0.35 -21.19 4.46
C ILE A 430 1.48 -20.37 3.83
N SER A 431 2.24 -19.62 4.64
CA SER A 431 3.38 -18.83 4.18
C SER A 431 4.50 -19.66 3.55
N ASP A 432 4.59 -20.93 3.87
CA ASP A 432 5.72 -21.80 3.50
C ASP A 432 5.50 -22.46 2.13
N TYR A 433 4.31 -22.29 1.55
CA TYR A 433 3.96 -22.76 0.21
C TYR A 433 4.50 -21.86 -0.91
N GLY A 434 5.08 -20.69 -0.61
CA GLY A 434 5.64 -19.82 -1.66
C GLY A 434 4.67 -18.81 -2.27
N LEU A 435 3.51 -18.57 -1.64
CA LEU A 435 2.53 -17.59 -2.10
C LEU A 435 3.08 -16.16 -1.95
N ASP A 436 3.15 -15.42 -3.05
CA ASP A 436 3.38 -13.98 -3.04
C ASP A 436 2.09 -13.18 -2.82
N SER A 437 2.18 -11.86 -2.81
CA SER A 437 1.01 -10.99 -2.59
C SER A 437 -0.07 -11.12 -3.66
N ILE A 438 0.29 -11.49 -4.90
CA ILE A 438 -0.65 -11.64 -6.03
C ILE A 438 -1.29 -13.02 -5.95
N MET A 439 -0.48 -14.07 -5.78
CA MET A 439 -0.97 -15.45 -5.61
C MET A 439 -1.87 -15.59 -4.38
N ALA A 440 -1.61 -14.83 -3.32
CA ALA A 440 -2.48 -14.81 -2.15
C ALA A 440 -3.84 -14.16 -2.41
N VAL A 441 -3.90 -13.15 -3.28
CA VAL A 441 -5.17 -12.57 -3.75
C VAL A 441 -5.91 -13.59 -4.60
N GLU A 442 -5.22 -14.26 -5.52
CA GLU A 442 -5.81 -15.29 -6.37
C GLU A 442 -6.31 -16.49 -5.55
N LEU A 443 -5.53 -16.94 -4.56
CA LEU A 443 -5.96 -17.98 -3.62
C LEU A 443 -7.17 -17.53 -2.80
N ALA A 444 -7.22 -16.27 -2.37
CA ALA A 444 -8.37 -15.75 -1.64
C ALA A 444 -9.62 -15.67 -2.49
N ASP A 445 -9.51 -15.15 -3.70
CA ASP A 445 -10.60 -15.14 -4.66
C ASP A 445 -11.07 -16.57 -4.96
N TRP A 446 -10.13 -17.51 -5.10
CA TRP A 446 -10.46 -18.91 -5.31
C TRP A 446 -11.15 -19.56 -4.09
N ILE A 447 -10.65 -19.36 -2.86
CA ILE A 447 -11.26 -19.90 -1.63
C ILE A 447 -12.67 -19.35 -1.47
N ASN A 448 -12.82 -18.03 -1.64
CA ASN A 448 -14.09 -17.34 -1.52
C ASN A 448 -15.09 -17.83 -2.57
N LYS A 449 -14.61 -18.05 -3.80
CA LYS A 449 -15.40 -18.60 -4.89
C LYS A 449 -15.77 -20.07 -4.68
N LYS A 450 -14.84 -20.91 -4.23
CA LYS A 450 -15.02 -22.36 -4.10
C LYS A 450 -15.88 -22.74 -2.90
N TYR A 451 -15.70 -22.07 -1.76
CA TYR A 451 -16.40 -22.40 -0.51
C TYR A 451 -17.53 -21.43 -0.17
N ALA A 452 -17.82 -20.44 -1.02
CA ALA A 452 -18.85 -19.40 -0.80
C ALA A 452 -18.69 -18.66 0.53
N LEU A 453 -17.45 -18.31 0.87
CA LEU A 453 -17.08 -17.62 2.09
C LEU A 453 -16.45 -16.25 1.76
N TYR A 454 -16.34 -15.39 2.77
CA TYR A 454 -15.53 -14.17 2.67
C TYR A 454 -14.34 -14.29 3.62
N PHE A 455 -13.25 -14.81 3.08
CA PHE A 455 -11.93 -14.76 3.67
C PHE A 455 -11.15 -13.64 2.98
N SER A 456 -10.68 -12.69 3.77
CA SER A 456 -9.68 -11.75 3.33
C SER A 456 -8.36 -12.45 3.03
N VAL A 457 -7.57 -11.82 2.17
CA VAL A 457 -6.17 -12.20 1.92
C VAL A 457 -5.41 -12.31 3.26
N GLY A 458 -5.71 -11.44 4.23
CA GLY A 458 -5.19 -11.52 5.60
C GLY A 458 -5.55 -12.84 6.28
N GLU A 459 -6.83 -13.19 6.38
CA GLU A 459 -7.30 -14.40 7.09
C GLU A 459 -6.75 -15.71 6.51
N ILE A 460 -6.57 -15.78 5.19
CA ILE A 460 -5.99 -16.96 4.53
C ILE A 460 -4.53 -17.13 4.89
N LEU A 461 -3.79 -16.02 4.85
CA LEU A 461 -2.35 -16.05 5.09
C LEU A 461 -2.02 -16.09 6.59
N ASP A 462 -2.97 -15.68 7.43
CA ASP A 462 -2.95 -15.79 8.89
C ASP A 462 -3.46 -17.16 9.38
N ALA A 463 -3.83 -18.09 8.51
CA ALA A 463 -4.05 -19.47 8.94
C ALA A 463 -2.70 -20.14 9.28
N SER A 464 -2.63 -20.80 10.44
CA SER A 464 -1.37 -21.37 10.98
C SER A 464 -0.86 -22.58 10.20
N SER A 465 -1.74 -23.26 9.47
CA SER A 465 -1.43 -24.34 8.52
C SER A 465 -2.52 -24.44 7.45
N LEU A 466 -2.26 -25.20 6.39
CA LEU A 466 -3.28 -25.56 5.41
C LEU A 466 -4.46 -26.29 6.07
N LEU A 467 -4.20 -27.14 7.06
CA LEU A 467 -5.20 -27.84 7.84
C LEU A 467 -6.00 -26.90 8.75
N ASP A 468 -5.37 -25.87 9.32
CA ASP A 468 -6.08 -24.83 10.11
C ASP A 468 -6.93 -23.94 9.23
N LEU A 469 -6.47 -23.63 8.01
CA LEU A 469 -7.26 -22.94 7.01
C LEU A 469 -8.46 -23.82 6.60
N ALA A 470 -8.22 -25.10 6.34
CA ALA A 470 -9.26 -26.08 6.03
C ALA A 470 -10.27 -26.22 7.18
N ARG A 471 -9.81 -26.22 8.43
CA ARG A 471 -10.67 -26.19 9.63
C ARG A 471 -11.46 -24.90 9.74
N SER A 472 -10.87 -23.76 9.43
CA SER A 472 -11.55 -22.46 9.47
C SER A 472 -12.63 -22.36 8.38
N ILE A 473 -12.32 -22.83 7.18
CA ILE A 473 -13.28 -22.98 6.08
C ILE A 473 -14.39 -23.97 6.49
N GLY A 474 -14.02 -25.12 7.06
CA GLY A 474 -14.96 -26.14 7.54
C GLY A 474 -15.89 -25.66 8.67
N MET A 475 -15.39 -24.87 9.62
CA MET A 475 -16.20 -24.27 10.68
C MET A 475 -17.08 -23.12 10.16
N SER A 476 -16.56 -22.27 9.27
CA SER A 476 -17.33 -21.17 8.67
C SER A 476 -18.43 -21.66 7.73
N THR A 477 -18.22 -22.81 7.07
CA THR A 477 -19.26 -23.50 6.29
C THR A 477 -20.32 -24.17 7.18
N GLN A 478 -19.97 -24.61 8.40
CA GLN A 478 -20.94 -25.15 9.38
C GLN A 478 -21.78 -24.08 10.09
N ASN A 479 -21.19 -22.95 10.48
CA ASN A 479 -21.91 -21.85 11.15
C ASN A 479 -22.95 -21.15 10.24
N ASN A 480 -22.88 -21.36 8.93
CA ASN A 480 -23.91 -20.94 7.98
C ASN A 480 -25.12 -21.88 7.94
N ILE A 481 -25.11 -23.01 8.68
CA ILE A 481 -26.16 -24.07 8.60
C ILE A 481 -26.93 -24.25 9.93
N SER A 482 -26.43 -23.75 11.08
CA SER A 482 -27.13 -23.88 12.38
C SER A 482 -27.29 -22.56 13.15
N ASP A 483 -28.51 -22.02 13.12
CA ASP A 483 -29.23 -21.12 14.04
C ASP A 483 -28.55 -19.92 14.74
N ASN A 484 -29.12 -18.73 14.52
CA ASN A 484 -30.09 -18.07 15.44
C ASN A 484 -29.93 -18.20 16.97
N GLU A 485 -28.71 -18.32 17.49
CA GLU A 485 -28.38 -17.96 18.87
C GLU A 485 -27.16 -17.03 18.94
N PRO A 486 -27.14 -16.05 19.87
CA PRO A 486 -26.02 -15.16 20.01
C PRO A 486 -24.81 -15.97 20.49
N LEU A 487 -23.75 -16.04 19.67
CA LEU A 487 -22.47 -16.62 20.03
C LEU A 487 -21.84 -15.79 21.17
N SER A 488 -22.24 -16.09 22.40
CA SER A 488 -21.47 -15.88 23.62
C SER A 488 -20.49 -17.04 23.81
N SER A 489 -19.57 -17.20 22.86
CA SER A 489 -18.28 -17.79 23.17
C SER A 489 -17.23 -16.86 22.61
N LYS A 490 -16.59 -16.14 23.53
CA LYS A 490 -15.46 -15.26 23.26
C LYS A 490 -14.39 -16.07 22.52
N LYS A 491 -14.37 -16.03 21.18
CA LYS A 491 -13.08 -15.85 20.51
C LYS A 491 -12.65 -14.46 20.93
N GLU A 492 -11.56 -14.37 21.69
CA GLU A 492 -10.90 -13.10 21.96
C GLU A 492 -10.59 -12.45 20.60
N VAL A 493 -11.50 -11.59 20.15
CA VAL A 493 -11.16 -10.56 19.18
C VAL A 493 -10.05 -9.79 19.85
N ALA A 494 -8.83 -9.92 19.30
CA ALA A 494 -7.69 -9.15 19.77
C ALA A 494 -8.15 -7.69 19.91
N PRO A 495 -7.93 -7.04 21.08
CA PRO A 495 -8.49 -5.71 21.32
C PRO A 495 -8.08 -4.77 20.19
N GLN A 496 -9.07 -4.28 19.43
CA GLN A 496 -8.80 -3.37 18.31
C GLN A 496 -8.16 -2.10 18.88
N SER A 497 -7.02 -1.72 18.28
CA SER A 497 -6.30 -0.51 18.67
C SER A 497 -7.11 0.74 18.28
N PRO A 498 -6.81 1.93 18.86
CA PRO A 498 -7.55 3.17 18.61
C PRO A 498 -7.68 3.58 17.13
N ASN A 499 -6.85 3.02 16.23
CA ASN A 499 -6.79 3.36 14.80
C ASN A 499 -7.23 2.21 13.87
N GLY A 500 -7.85 1.14 14.39
CA GLY A 500 -8.31 0.01 13.58
C GLY A 500 -7.22 -0.96 13.08
N LEU A 501 -5.95 -0.76 13.48
CA LEU A 501 -4.86 -1.68 13.17
C LEU A 501 -4.83 -2.89 14.12
N PRO A 502 -4.46 -4.09 13.63
CA PRO A 502 -4.33 -5.28 14.46
C PRO A 502 -3.18 -5.18 15.47
N LYS A 503 -3.31 -5.89 16.59
CA LYS A 503 -2.18 -6.14 17.50
C LYS A 503 -1.21 -7.14 16.86
N LEU A 504 0.08 -7.01 17.16
CA LEU A 504 1.09 -7.97 16.69
C LEU A 504 0.83 -9.36 17.31
N PRO A 505 0.65 -10.43 16.51
CA PRO A 505 0.47 -11.78 17.04
C PRO A 505 1.75 -12.28 17.71
N LEU A 506 1.62 -13.24 18.63
CA LEU A 506 2.74 -14.02 19.16
C LEU A 506 2.82 -15.34 18.38
N PRO A 507 3.94 -15.65 17.70
CA PRO A 507 4.07 -16.91 16.98
C PRO A 507 4.08 -18.14 17.89
N ASP A 508 3.69 -19.29 17.34
CA ASP A 508 3.85 -20.58 18.02
C ASP A 508 5.33 -20.94 18.20
N LEU A 509 5.67 -21.52 19.35
CA LEU A 509 7.05 -21.83 19.73
C LEU A 509 7.68 -22.88 18.81
N ARG A 510 6.99 -24.01 18.59
CA ARG A 510 7.48 -25.11 17.75
C ARG A 510 7.70 -24.63 16.32
N SER A 511 6.66 -24.00 15.76
CA SER A 511 6.66 -23.43 14.41
C SER A 511 7.81 -22.44 14.19
N THR A 512 8.13 -21.63 15.21
CA THR A 512 9.26 -20.69 15.18
C THR A 512 10.60 -21.42 15.16
N LEU A 513 10.76 -22.44 16.00
CA LEU A 513 12.05 -23.13 16.16
C LEU A 513 12.39 -24.06 14.98
N GLU A 514 11.38 -24.65 14.33
CA GLU A 514 11.55 -25.38 13.06
C GLU A 514 12.05 -24.46 11.93
N LYS A 515 11.52 -23.24 11.87
CA LYS A 515 11.97 -22.21 10.93
C LYS A 515 13.35 -21.67 11.28
N TYR A 516 13.64 -21.53 12.57
CA TYR A 516 14.97 -21.18 13.05
C TYR A 516 16.00 -22.22 12.62
N TYR A 517 15.72 -23.51 12.81
CA TYR A 517 16.58 -24.58 12.30
C TYR A 517 16.86 -24.39 10.80
N SER A 518 15.80 -24.25 9.99
CA SER A 518 15.88 -24.00 8.54
C SER A 518 16.77 -22.79 8.19
N SER A 519 16.74 -21.74 9.00
CA SER A 519 17.53 -20.52 8.82
C SER A 519 19.00 -20.63 9.25
N VAL A 520 19.38 -21.69 9.97
CA VAL A 520 20.76 -21.90 10.40
C VAL A 520 21.44 -23.10 9.75
N VAL A 521 20.69 -23.96 9.04
CA VAL A 521 21.24 -25.17 8.38
C VAL A 521 22.42 -24.85 7.48
N ALA A 522 22.36 -23.72 6.77
CA ALA A 522 23.42 -23.31 5.84
C ALA A 522 24.78 -23.06 6.50
N PHE A 523 24.83 -22.95 7.82
CA PHE A 523 26.03 -22.52 8.56
C PHE A 523 26.56 -23.58 9.52
N GLY A 524 26.00 -24.80 9.52
CA GLY A 524 26.38 -25.87 10.43
C GLY A 524 27.03 -27.07 9.75
N THR A 525 27.97 -27.71 10.45
CA THR A 525 28.47 -29.05 10.10
C THR A 525 27.44 -30.11 10.47
N GLY A 526 27.52 -31.32 9.90
CA GLY A 526 26.58 -32.40 10.21
C GLY A 526 26.43 -32.70 11.72
N ALA A 527 27.53 -32.65 12.48
CA ALA A 527 27.51 -32.85 13.93
C ALA A 527 26.85 -31.69 14.69
N GLU A 528 27.12 -30.45 14.27
CA GLU A 528 26.47 -29.26 14.86
C GLU A 528 24.96 -29.27 14.57
N LEU A 529 24.54 -29.59 13.34
CA LEU A 529 23.13 -29.65 12.96
C LEU A 529 22.34 -30.67 13.79
N LEU A 530 22.90 -31.85 14.00
CA LEU A 530 22.29 -32.86 14.89
C LEU A 530 22.15 -32.34 16.33
N THR A 531 23.19 -31.67 16.83
CA THR A 531 23.19 -31.09 18.19
C THR A 531 22.17 -29.96 18.32
N THR A 532 22.06 -29.09 17.31
CA THR A 532 21.11 -27.98 17.29
C THR A 532 19.68 -28.50 17.17
N GLN A 533 19.41 -29.50 16.33
CA GLN A 533 18.10 -30.14 16.22
C GLN A 533 17.67 -30.73 17.56
N GLN A 534 18.55 -31.51 18.22
CA GLN A 534 18.30 -32.03 19.57
C GLN A 534 18.05 -30.91 20.57
N THR A 535 18.84 -29.84 20.54
CA THR A 535 18.67 -28.70 21.44
C THR A 535 17.32 -28.01 21.24
N ILE A 536 16.84 -27.91 20.00
CA ILE A 536 15.52 -27.37 19.65
C ILE A 536 14.42 -28.29 20.18
N ASP A 537 14.50 -29.59 19.91
CA ASP A 537 13.51 -30.57 20.35
C ASP A 537 13.42 -30.64 21.88
N ASP A 538 14.56 -30.64 22.56
CA ASP A 538 14.64 -30.57 24.02
C ASP A 538 13.97 -29.29 24.54
N PHE A 539 14.27 -28.13 23.93
CA PHE A 539 13.72 -26.85 24.36
C PHE A 539 12.19 -26.79 24.18
N ILE A 540 11.66 -27.24 23.04
CA ILE A 540 10.21 -27.32 22.77
C ILE A 540 9.51 -28.18 23.83
N ASN A 541 10.11 -29.31 24.20
CA ASN A 541 9.51 -30.28 25.12
C ASN A 541 9.81 -29.98 26.61
N SER A 542 10.75 -29.08 26.91
CA SER A 542 11.16 -28.72 28.27
C SER A 542 10.14 -27.84 29.01
N GLN A 543 10.21 -27.87 30.35
CA GLN A 543 9.49 -26.89 31.18
C GLN A 543 10.05 -25.47 31.01
N GLU A 544 11.34 -25.34 30.68
CA GLU A 544 12.00 -24.05 30.47
C GLU A 544 11.47 -23.32 29.24
N GLY A 545 11.35 -24.03 28.10
CA GLY A 545 10.79 -23.46 26.86
C GLY A 545 9.34 -23.01 27.05
N ARG A 546 8.50 -23.85 27.65
CA ARG A 546 7.11 -23.49 28.01
C ARG A 546 7.06 -22.27 28.92
N LYS A 547 7.88 -22.24 29.98
CA LYS A 547 7.96 -21.11 30.93
C LYS A 547 8.27 -19.78 30.23
N LEU A 548 9.18 -19.77 29.25
CA LEU A 548 9.52 -18.54 28.53
C LEU A 548 8.42 -18.13 27.54
N GLN A 549 7.78 -19.09 26.87
CA GLN A 549 6.60 -18.83 26.02
C GLN A 549 5.44 -18.26 26.84
N ASP A 550 5.15 -18.84 28.01
CA ASP A 550 4.08 -18.40 28.91
C ASP A 550 4.30 -16.97 29.40
N ARG A 551 5.55 -16.55 29.59
CA ARG A 551 5.88 -15.15 29.92
C ARG A 551 5.59 -14.18 28.78
N LEU A 552 5.83 -14.58 27.53
CA LEU A 552 5.44 -13.79 26.37
C LEU A 552 3.91 -13.76 26.21
N LEU A 553 3.24 -14.89 26.38
CA LEU A 553 1.77 -14.98 26.39
C LEU A 553 1.16 -14.07 27.46
N ALA A 554 1.73 -14.04 28.67
CA ALA A 554 1.29 -13.13 29.72
C ALA A 554 1.36 -11.65 29.29
N ARG A 555 2.36 -11.27 28.48
CA ARG A 555 2.43 -9.90 27.90
C ARG A 555 1.40 -9.66 26.80
N VAL A 556 1.03 -10.69 26.03
CA VAL A 556 -0.05 -10.59 25.03
C VAL A 556 -1.40 -10.36 25.70
N HIS A 557 -1.64 -11.03 26.82
CA HIS A 557 -2.89 -10.93 27.59
C HIS A 557 -2.92 -9.74 28.57
N ASP A 558 -1.82 -8.99 28.72
CA ASP A 558 -1.78 -7.80 29.56
C ASP A 558 -2.59 -6.67 28.90
N PRO A 559 -3.71 -6.22 29.48
CA PRO A 559 -4.57 -5.20 28.88
C PRO A 559 -3.91 -3.81 28.83
N THR A 560 -2.83 -3.60 29.59
CA THR A 560 -2.07 -2.34 29.58
C THR A 560 -1.07 -2.26 28.41
N LEU A 561 -0.83 -3.37 27.72
CA LEU A 561 0.06 -3.44 26.57
C LEU A 561 -0.73 -3.52 25.26
N ASP A 562 -0.52 -2.52 24.39
CA ASP A 562 -1.10 -2.55 23.05
C ASP A 562 -0.33 -3.46 22.09
N CYS A 563 0.94 -3.73 22.40
CA CYS A 563 1.83 -4.58 21.62
C CYS A 563 2.84 -5.26 22.56
N TRP A 564 2.84 -6.60 22.59
CA TRP A 564 3.69 -7.38 23.50
C TRP A 564 5.19 -7.14 23.30
N LEU A 565 5.58 -6.82 22.06
CA LEU A 565 6.96 -6.65 21.62
C LEU A 565 7.51 -5.24 21.82
N ALA A 566 6.68 -4.19 21.75
CA ALA A 566 7.15 -2.81 21.56
C ALA A 566 8.21 -2.37 22.60
N ASP A 567 7.94 -2.55 23.88
CA ASP A 567 8.85 -2.11 24.94
C ASP A 567 10.09 -3.01 25.04
N LEU A 568 9.94 -4.32 24.83
CA LEU A 568 11.06 -5.28 24.75
C LEU A 568 12.01 -4.92 23.61
N TYR A 569 11.44 -4.63 22.45
CA TYR A 569 12.16 -4.21 21.28
C TYR A 569 12.92 -2.91 21.54
N ASN A 570 12.23 -1.88 22.05
CA ASN A 570 12.83 -0.57 22.26
C ASN A 570 13.97 -0.63 23.29
N SER A 571 13.77 -1.33 24.41
CA SER A 571 14.77 -1.43 25.47
C SER A 571 16.01 -2.16 24.96
N SER A 572 15.84 -3.35 24.39
CA SER A 572 16.98 -4.17 23.94
C SER A 572 17.69 -3.68 22.68
N ASN A 573 17.01 -2.96 21.79
CA ASN A 573 17.61 -2.45 20.57
C ASN A 573 18.18 -1.04 20.72
N PHE A 574 17.71 -0.27 21.71
CA PHE A 574 18.08 1.12 21.85
C PHE A 574 18.41 1.50 23.29
N PHE A 575 17.46 1.42 24.23
CA PHE A 575 17.59 2.10 25.53
C PHE A 575 18.60 1.46 26.49
N ASP A 576 18.66 0.13 26.55
CA ASP A 576 19.56 -0.61 27.46
C ASP A 576 20.98 -0.76 26.89
N ARG A 577 21.22 -0.31 25.65
CA ARG A 577 22.51 -0.50 24.99
C ARG A 577 23.49 0.57 25.42
N ASN A 578 24.50 0.16 26.17
CA ASN A 578 25.65 0.99 26.48
C ASN A 578 26.62 1.03 25.29
N VAL A 579 26.29 1.79 24.25
CA VAL A 579 27.15 2.05 23.08
C VAL A 579 26.98 3.50 22.60
N PRO A 580 28.00 4.09 21.97
CA PRO A 580 27.86 5.35 21.25
C PRO A 580 26.69 5.34 20.24
N LEU A 581 25.93 6.44 20.17
CA LEU A 581 24.90 6.60 19.12
C LEU A 581 25.54 6.81 17.75
N VAL A 582 26.64 7.56 17.66
CA VAL A 582 27.40 7.66 16.41
C VAL A 582 28.66 6.81 16.55
N PRO A 583 28.93 5.87 15.62
CA PRO A 583 28.19 5.59 14.38
C PRO A 583 27.14 4.47 14.48
N PHE A 584 26.89 3.89 15.66
CA PHE A 584 26.20 2.60 15.80
C PHE A 584 24.68 2.66 16.03
N GLY A 585 24.10 3.85 16.03
CA GLY A 585 22.71 4.17 16.32
C GLY A 585 22.19 5.43 15.60
N SER A 586 23.01 6.06 14.77
CA SER A 586 22.67 7.23 13.96
C SER A 586 21.82 6.85 12.77
N PHE A 587 20.71 7.56 12.59
CA PHE A 587 19.86 7.44 11.42
C PHE A 587 20.04 8.69 10.55
N PHE A 588 20.51 8.55 9.31
CA PHE A 588 20.80 9.67 8.43
C PHE A 588 20.30 9.44 7.01
N TYR A 589 20.03 10.54 6.31
CA TYR A 589 19.94 10.54 4.85
C TYR A 589 20.22 11.92 4.28
N THR A 590 20.52 11.99 2.99
CA THR A 590 20.67 13.25 2.26
C THR A 590 19.43 13.54 1.42
N HIS A 591 19.14 14.82 1.23
CA HIS A 591 18.07 15.24 0.33
C HIS A 591 18.54 15.19 -1.13
N LYS A 592 17.60 15.02 -2.08
CA LYS A 592 17.91 15.09 -3.51
C LYS A 592 18.51 16.45 -3.86
N LEU A 593 19.51 16.43 -4.75
CA LEU A 593 20.14 17.64 -5.25
C LEU A 593 19.13 18.45 -6.09
N SER A 594 19.06 19.75 -5.82
CA SER A 594 18.27 20.69 -6.62
C SER A 594 19.04 21.10 -7.87
N LYS A 595 18.31 21.36 -8.96
CA LYS A 595 18.86 22.02 -10.14
C LYS A 595 19.16 23.50 -9.91
N PHE A 596 18.54 24.10 -8.87
CA PHE A 596 18.80 25.46 -8.44
C PHE A 596 19.89 25.45 -7.37
N GLN A 597 20.88 26.33 -7.53
CA GLN A 597 21.91 26.55 -6.52
C GLN A 597 21.33 27.41 -5.40
N HIS A 598 21.49 26.97 -4.14
CA HIS A 598 21.03 27.70 -2.97
C HIS A 598 22.26 28.08 -2.13
N THR A 599 22.24 29.26 -1.53
CA THR A 599 23.16 29.54 -0.42
C THR A 599 22.81 28.67 0.79
N GLN A 600 23.74 28.56 1.74
CA GLN A 600 23.52 27.83 2.99
C GLN A 600 22.32 28.36 3.79
N ALA A 601 22.21 29.69 3.93
CA ALA A 601 21.11 30.33 4.64
C ALA A 601 19.75 30.12 3.95
N GLU A 602 19.72 30.21 2.61
CA GLU A 602 18.51 29.94 1.84
C GLU A 602 18.05 28.50 2.00
N ARG A 603 18.97 27.53 1.88
CA ARG A 603 18.64 26.11 2.09
C ARG A 603 18.14 25.87 3.51
N ALA A 604 18.79 26.46 4.53
CA ALA A 604 18.35 26.35 5.91
C ALA A 604 16.93 26.92 6.13
N ALA A 605 16.62 28.07 5.53
CA ALA A 605 15.28 28.65 5.57
C ALA A 605 14.22 27.77 4.89
N VAL A 606 14.51 27.24 3.70
CA VAL A 606 13.60 26.32 2.97
C VAL A 606 13.30 25.07 3.80
N VAL A 607 14.35 24.42 4.33
CA VAL A 607 14.20 23.20 5.13
C VAL A 607 13.42 23.49 6.41
N THR A 608 13.71 24.61 7.08
CA THR A 608 13.03 25.01 8.32
C THR A 608 11.54 25.25 8.09
N MET A 609 11.17 25.99 7.05
CA MET A 609 9.76 26.24 6.71
C MET A 609 9.03 24.95 6.35
N ALA A 610 9.65 24.08 5.55
CA ALA A 610 9.06 22.82 5.15
C ALA A 610 8.85 21.86 6.35
N ALA A 611 9.84 21.78 7.24
CA ALA A 611 9.73 20.97 8.46
C ALA A 611 8.68 21.54 9.44
N LEU A 612 8.58 22.87 9.54
CA LEU A 612 7.55 23.53 10.34
C LEU A 612 6.14 23.23 9.80
N GLN A 613 5.92 23.39 8.50
CA GLN A 613 4.62 23.08 7.90
C GLN A 613 4.26 21.61 8.11
N TYR A 614 5.21 20.69 7.91
CA TYR A 614 4.96 19.27 8.16
C TYR A 614 4.63 18.97 9.63
N LYS A 615 5.27 19.67 10.58
CA LYS A 615 4.93 19.60 12.01
C LYS A 615 3.50 20.06 12.26
N GLU A 616 3.10 21.21 11.73
CA GLU A 616 1.75 21.76 11.88
C GLU A 616 0.70 20.82 11.28
N ASP A 617 0.96 20.29 10.08
CA ASP A 617 0.08 19.34 9.40
C ASP A 617 -0.06 18.04 10.21
N LEU A 618 1.03 17.58 10.83
CA LEU A 618 1.03 16.40 11.68
C LEU A 618 0.20 16.63 12.95
N GLU A 619 0.37 17.77 13.61
CA GLU A 619 -0.37 18.14 14.82
C GLU A 619 -1.85 18.41 14.54
N ALA A 620 -2.18 18.89 13.35
CA ALA A 620 -3.55 19.05 12.87
C ALA A 620 -4.22 17.73 12.45
N GLY A 621 -3.47 16.63 12.38
CA GLY A 621 -4.00 15.31 12.01
C GLY A 621 -4.30 15.16 10.52
N VAL A 622 -3.72 16.00 9.65
CA VAL A 622 -3.95 15.95 8.19
C VAL A 622 -2.94 15.05 7.45
N ILE A 623 -1.91 14.56 8.14
CA ILE A 623 -0.94 13.61 7.57
C ILE A 623 -1.54 12.20 7.53
N SER A 624 -1.83 11.73 6.32
CA SER A 624 -2.29 10.37 6.07
C SER A 624 -1.17 9.33 6.28
N PRO A 625 -1.51 8.12 6.79
CA PRO A 625 -0.57 7.00 6.86
C PRO A 625 -0.13 6.54 5.47
N ASP A 626 1.13 6.12 5.36
CA ASP A 626 1.61 5.42 4.17
C ASP A 626 0.99 4.04 4.05
N VAL A 627 0.71 3.59 2.83
CA VAL A 627 0.11 2.27 2.57
C VAL A 627 1.21 1.25 2.28
N LEU A 628 1.30 0.20 3.09
CA LEU A 628 2.18 -0.94 2.89
C LEU A 628 1.33 -2.18 2.56
N GLN A 629 1.52 -2.73 1.36
CA GLN A 629 0.81 -3.94 0.90
C GLN A 629 -0.72 -3.82 0.99
N GLY A 630 -1.27 -2.67 0.64
CA GLY A 630 -2.71 -2.40 0.68
C GLY A 630 -3.29 -2.13 2.07
N GLN A 631 -2.45 -2.06 3.11
CA GLN A 631 -2.87 -1.70 4.48
C GLN A 631 -2.21 -0.40 4.95
N PRO A 632 -2.91 0.45 5.72
CA PRO A 632 -2.31 1.62 6.34
C PRO A 632 -1.19 1.24 7.31
N SER A 633 -0.10 1.99 7.30
CA SER A 633 0.99 1.85 8.27
C SER A 633 0.66 2.54 9.58
N CYS A 634 1.21 2.01 10.67
CA CYS A 634 1.10 2.59 11.99
C CYS A 634 1.82 3.94 12.07
N THR A 635 1.08 4.99 12.47
CA THR A 635 1.60 6.34 12.67
C THR A 635 2.00 6.63 14.11
N TYR A 636 1.96 5.64 15.01
CA TYR A 636 2.21 5.83 16.45
C TYR A 636 3.54 6.55 16.75
N LEU A 637 4.58 6.27 15.96
CA LEU A 637 5.90 6.87 16.16
C LEU A 637 5.99 8.35 15.73
N PHE A 638 5.03 8.86 14.94
CA PHE A 638 5.13 10.21 14.38
C PHE A 638 5.16 11.29 15.48
N LYS A 639 4.54 11.01 16.63
CA LYS A 639 4.55 11.89 17.81
C LYS A 639 5.94 12.13 18.43
N TYR A 640 6.96 11.39 17.99
CA TYR A 640 8.35 11.52 18.43
C TYR A 640 9.24 12.25 17.41
N LEU A 641 8.70 12.70 16.27
CA LEU A 641 9.48 13.45 15.28
C LEU A 641 9.95 14.78 15.86
N PHE A 642 9.02 15.60 16.33
CA PHE A 642 9.32 16.94 16.82
C PHE A 642 9.30 17.01 18.34
N ASN A 643 9.98 18.03 18.88
CA ASN A 643 9.98 18.34 20.31
C ASN A 643 10.38 17.14 21.18
N THR A 644 11.30 16.32 20.68
CA THR A 644 11.67 15.06 21.30
C THR A 644 13.19 14.97 21.40
N SER A 645 13.66 14.43 22.52
CA SER A 645 15.07 14.11 22.72
C SER A 645 15.19 12.83 23.53
N ARG A 646 16.19 12.02 23.20
CA ARG A 646 16.66 10.95 24.06
C ARG A 646 17.44 11.56 25.22
N LYS A 647 17.30 10.98 26.40
CA LYS A 647 18.06 11.37 27.58
C LYS A 647 18.92 10.18 28.03
N PRO A 648 20.24 10.38 28.15
CA PRO A 648 21.13 9.33 28.63
C PRO A 648 20.88 9.07 30.12
N CYS A 649 20.82 7.79 30.51
CA CYS A 649 20.65 7.36 31.88
C CYS A 649 21.61 6.21 32.22
N ILE A 650 21.89 6.02 33.51
CA ILE A 650 22.60 4.81 33.97
C ILE A 650 21.63 3.63 33.87
N GLY A 651 21.99 2.61 33.10
CA GLY A 651 21.13 1.44 32.84
C GLY A 651 20.36 1.60 31.53
N SER A 652 19.16 2.19 31.60
CA SER A 652 18.28 2.39 30.43
C SER A 652 18.03 3.86 30.20
N ASP A 653 18.33 4.34 28.98
CA ASP A 653 17.94 5.67 28.52
C ASP A 653 16.42 5.84 28.49
N ILE A 654 15.97 7.10 28.43
CA ILE A 654 14.55 7.44 28.28
C ILE A 654 14.32 8.42 27.13
N ILE A 655 13.09 8.49 26.66
CA ILE A 655 12.67 9.48 25.64
C ILE A 655 11.79 10.53 26.30
N GLU A 656 12.19 11.79 26.16
CA GLU A 656 11.46 12.94 26.68
C GLU A 656 10.80 13.70 25.52
N ARG A 657 9.54 14.09 25.72
CA ARG A 657 8.76 14.91 24.79
C ARG A 657 8.43 16.23 25.47
N PHE A 658 8.61 17.33 24.74
CA PHE A 658 8.48 18.70 25.23
C PHE A 658 7.38 19.43 24.45
N LEU A 659 6.13 19.06 24.73
CA LEU A 659 4.95 19.57 24.01
C LEU A 659 4.91 21.11 24.00
N ASP A 660 4.28 21.67 22.96
CA ASP A 660 3.99 23.11 22.80
C ASP A 660 5.20 24.05 22.62
N ASN A 661 6.43 23.52 22.46
CA ASN A 661 7.60 24.34 22.17
C ASN A 661 7.69 24.72 20.68
N ASN A 662 7.69 26.03 20.42
CA ASN A 662 7.61 26.61 19.08
C ASN A 662 8.86 27.41 18.68
N TYR A 663 10.03 26.79 18.91
CA TYR A 663 11.32 27.31 18.50
C TYR A 663 12.21 26.18 17.98
N ILE A 664 13.22 26.54 17.19
CA ILE A 664 14.32 25.65 16.81
C ILE A 664 15.60 26.09 17.51
N VAL A 665 16.57 25.18 17.54
CA VAL A 665 17.94 25.53 17.88
C VAL A 665 18.80 25.42 16.63
N VAL A 666 19.58 26.45 16.37
CA VAL A 666 20.59 26.49 15.31
C VAL A 666 21.95 26.20 15.92
N LEU A 667 22.67 25.23 15.36
CA LEU A 667 24.05 24.94 15.72
C LEU A 667 24.98 25.54 14.68
N TRP A 668 25.90 26.39 15.12
CA TRP A 668 26.97 26.94 14.29
C TRP A 668 28.29 26.85 15.05
N ARG A 669 29.24 26.06 14.52
CA ARG A 669 30.54 25.79 15.17
C ARG A 669 30.39 25.29 16.61
N GLY A 670 29.36 24.46 16.85
CA GLY A 670 29.00 23.90 18.15
C GLY A 670 28.35 24.87 19.15
N ARG A 671 28.15 26.15 18.77
CA ARG A 671 27.40 27.13 19.56
C ARG A 671 25.91 26.98 19.32
N VAL A 672 25.10 27.32 20.31
CA VAL A 672 23.65 27.05 20.35
C VAL A 672 22.88 28.36 20.32
N PHE A 673 22.05 28.53 19.29
CA PHE A 673 21.20 29.71 19.11
C PHE A 673 19.74 29.28 19.09
N GLU A 674 18.98 29.72 20.08
CA GLU A 674 17.52 29.56 20.11
C GLU A 674 16.89 30.58 19.16
N VAL A 675 16.06 30.09 18.24
CA VAL A 675 15.37 30.90 17.23
C VAL A 675 13.88 30.56 17.25
N PRO A 676 12.98 31.51 17.55
CA PRO A 676 11.54 31.27 17.54
C PRO A 676 11.04 30.98 16.12
N LEU A 677 9.99 30.16 15.99
CA LEU A 677 9.39 29.84 14.70
C LEU A 677 8.27 30.81 14.30
N TYR A 678 7.73 31.56 15.26
CA TYR A 678 6.56 32.42 15.08
C TYR A 678 6.80 33.84 15.57
N ARG A 679 6.08 34.79 14.97
CA ARG A 679 5.93 36.17 15.42
C ARG A 679 4.44 36.52 15.42
N ASN A 680 3.93 36.98 16.57
CA ASN A 680 2.53 37.38 16.73
C ASN A 680 1.53 36.29 16.26
N GLY A 681 1.86 35.02 16.46
CA GLY A 681 1.02 33.88 16.05
C GLY A 681 1.14 33.44 14.59
N SER A 682 1.99 34.09 13.78
CA SER A 682 2.26 33.67 12.39
C SER A 682 3.68 33.14 12.23
N PRO A 683 3.92 32.11 11.41
CA PRO A 683 5.26 31.63 11.11
C PRO A 683 6.18 32.74 10.59
N LEU A 684 7.46 32.69 10.94
CA LEU A 684 8.44 33.63 10.40
C LEU A 684 8.55 33.46 8.87
N PRO A 685 8.49 34.56 8.09
CA PRO A 685 8.62 34.49 6.65
C PRO A 685 10.05 34.12 6.23
N PHE A 686 10.16 33.55 5.02
CA PHE A 686 11.43 33.13 4.42
C PHE A 686 12.57 34.16 4.55
N VAL A 687 12.31 35.42 4.22
CA VAL A 687 13.32 36.51 4.24
C VAL A 687 13.87 36.74 5.64
N GLN A 688 13.04 36.62 6.69
CA GLN A 688 13.49 36.75 8.07
C GLN A 688 14.32 35.54 8.51
N LEU A 689 13.87 34.32 8.19
CA LEU A 689 14.63 33.10 8.50
C LEU A 689 16.00 33.10 7.80
N LYS A 690 16.05 33.42 6.49
CA LYS A 690 17.32 33.57 5.74
C LYS A 690 18.25 34.56 6.43
N GLY A 691 17.76 35.76 6.74
CA GLY A 691 18.54 36.79 7.42
C GLY A 691 19.04 36.37 8.81
N ILE A 692 18.22 35.63 9.58
CA ILE A 692 18.63 35.07 10.88
C ILE A 692 19.80 34.10 10.70
N PHE A 693 19.72 33.16 9.75
CA PHE A 693 20.81 32.22 9.50
C PHE A 693 22.09 32.93 9.03
N GLU A 694 21.98 33.92 8.14
CA GLU A 694 23.12 34.75 7.72
C GLU A 694 23.76 35.47 8.90
N LYS A 695 22.94 36.05 9.78
CA LYS A 695 23.41 36.77 10.96
C LYS A 695 24.10 35.84 11.96
N ILE A 696 23.58 34.63 12.16
CA ILE A 696 24.22 33.60 13.00
C ILE A 696 25.58 33.21 12.43
N MET A 697 25.68 32.99 11.11
CA MET A 697 26.95 32.65 10.46
C MET A 697 27.97 33.81 10.48
N GLN A 698 27.49 35.06 10.34
CA GLN A 698 28.31 36.27 10.44
C GLN A 698 28.81 36.56 11.85
N ASN A 699 28.23 35.95 12.89
CA ASN A 699 28.65 36.07 14.28
C ASN A 699 29.96 35.29 14.54
N ALA A 700 31.03 35.72 13.86
CA ALA A 700 32.34 35.07 13.78
C ALA A 700 33.23 35.29 15.02
N ASP A 701 32.80 36.13 15.97
CA ASP A 701 33.62 36.57 17.12
C ASP A 701 33.70 35.57 18.28
N GLY A 702 33.09 34.38 18.17
CA GLY A 702 33.12 33.35 19.23
C GLY A 702 33.88 32.09 18.81
N ASP A 703 34.70 31.57 19.72
CA ASP A 703 35.43 30.32 19.55
C ASP A 703 34.47 29.13 19.33
N ALA A 704 34.90 28.16 18.52
CA ALA A 704 34.15 26.94 18.30
C ALA A 704 34.04 26.12 19.59
N LEU A 705 32.83 25.66 19.92
CA LEU A 705 32.57 24.85 21.10
C LEU A 705 32.49 23.38 20.73
N GLN A 706 33.05 22.51 21.59
CA GLN A 706 33.11 21.07 21.32
C GLN A 706 32.10 20.26 22.13
N VAL A 707 31.27 20.90 22.97
CA VAL A 707 30.36 20.22 23.92
C VAL A 707 29.41 19.21 23.25
N GLY A 708 28.96 19.46 22.02
CA GLY A 708 28.10 18.54 21.27
C GLY A 708 28.70 17.14 21.08
N ILE A 709 30.04 17.02 21.04
CA ILE A 709 30.72 15.73 20.87
C ILE A 709 30.41 14.75 21.99
N LEU A 710 30.08 15.24 23.18
CA LEU A 710 29.77 14.40 24.34
C LEU A 710 28.54 13.50 24.10
N THR A 711 27.64 13.89 23.20
CA THR A 711 26.48 13.06 22.80
C THR A 711 26.88 11.84 21.96
N SER A 712 28.12 11.77 21.48
CA SER A 712 28.70 10.60 20.79
C SER A 712 29.44 9.64 21.73
N ASP A 713 29.46 9.91 23.03
CA ASP A 713 30.05 9.04 24.04
C ASP A 713 29.20 7.79 24.31
N GLU A 714 29.78 6.81 24.99
CA GLU A 714 29.05 5.66 25.50
C GLU A 714 27.97 6.11 26.50
N ARG A 715 26.77 5.52 26.44
CA ARG A 715 25.56 6.05 27.10
C ARG A 715 25.70 6.27 28.61
N THR A 716 26.32 5.34 29.31
CA THR A 716 26.55 5.45 30.77
C THR A 716 27.57 6.54 31.11
N SER A 717 28.62 6.68 30.29
CA SER A 717 29.62 7.74 30.45
C SER A 717 29.01 9.11 30.12
N TRP A 718 28.20 9.18 29.06
CA TRP A 718 27.45 10.38 28.71
C TRP A 718 26.46 10.78 29.81
N ALA A 719 25.70 9.84 30.37
CA ALA A 719 24.75 10.11 31.45
C ALA A 719 25.41 10.83 32.64
N LYS A 720 26.57 10.31 33.09
CA LYS A 720 27.36 10.91 34.18
C LYS A 720 27.91 12.29 33.79
N THR A 721 28.45 12.41 32.58
CA THR A 721 29.04 13.66 32.09
C THR A 721 27.98 14.74 31.89
N ARG A 722 26.78 14.38 31.41
CA ARG A 722 25.61 15.26 31.28
C ARG A 722 25.13 15.75 32.64
N GLU A 723 25.06 14.88 33.65
CA GLU A 723 24.72 15.27 35.02
C GLU A 723 25.73 16.24 35.62
N ASN A 724 27.03 15.97 35.46
CA ASN A 724 28.10 16.89 35.87
C ASN A 724 28.01 18.23 35.14
N LEU A 725 27.72 18.23 33.82
CA LEU A 725 27.54 19.44 33.05
C LEU A 725 26.32 20.24 33.55
N GLN A 726 25.19 19.57 33.81
CA GLN A 726 23.95 20.19 34.27
C GLN A 726 24.11 20.82 35.66
N THR A 727 24.81 20.15 36.58
CA THR A 727 25.00 20.60 37.97
C THR A 727 26.10 21.67 38.13
N LEU A 728 26.99 21.80 37.15
CA LEU A 728 28.12 22.74 37.19
C LEU A 728 27.68 24.21 37.25
N HIS A 729 26.63 24.60 36.51
CA HIS A 729 26.18 25.99 36.45
C HIS A 729 24.70 26.11 36.02
N PRO A 730 23.90 27.04 36.58
CA PRO A 730 22.49 27.21 36.19
C PRO A 730 22.27 27.51 34.70
N GLN A 731 23.22 28.17 34.03
CA GLN A 731 23.12 28.40 32.57
C GLN A 731 23.17 27.09 31.77
N ASN A 732 23.87 26.06 32.26
CA ASN A 732 23.94 24.77 31.56
C ASN A 732 22.59 24.05 31.56
N VAL A 733 21.77 24.26 32.59
CA VAL A 733 20.38 23.77 32.61
C VAL A 733 19.58 24.40 31.48
N GLN A 734 19.70 25.71 31.28
CA GLN A 734 19.02 26.42 30.19
C GLN A 734 19.57 26.02 28.81
N TYR A 735 20.88 25.82 28.69
CA TYR A 735 21.54 25.32 27.49
C TYR A 735 21.01 23.95 27.07
N LEU A 736 21.02 22.97 28.00
CA LEU A 736 20.51 21.62 27.74
C LEU A 736 19.03 21.64 27.40
N HIS A 737 18.21 22.35 28.20
CA HIS A 737 16.78 22.44 27.98
C HIS A 737 16.45 23.04 26.60
N ALA A 738 17.15 24.10 26.17
CA ALA A 738 16.93 24.71 24.87
C ALA A 738 17.10 23.69 23.72
N ILE A 739 18.15 22.87 23.77
CA ILE A 739 18.42 21.86 22.74
C ILE A 739 17.38 20.73 22.81
N GLU A 740 17.13 20.19 24.00
CA GLU A 740 16.28 19.03 24.23
C GLU A 740 14.81 19.34 23.91
N ALA A 741 14.32 20.55 24.22
CA ALA A 741 12.94 20.96 24.01
C ALA A 741 12.62 21.59 22.64
N ALA A 742 13.64 22.00 21.87
CA ALA A 742 13.46 22.54 20.51
C ALA A 742 12.60 21.63 19.62
N ALA A 743 11.85 22.19 18.67
CA ALA A 743 11.07 21.41 17.71
C ALA A 743 11.96 20.46 16.90
N PHE A 744 13.07 20.99 16.39
CA PHE A 744 14.15 20.27 15.71
C PHE A 744 15.41 21.15 15.73
N LEU A 745 16.55 20.60 15.27
CA LEU A 745 17.80 21.36 15.15
C LEU A 745 18.13 21.68 13.69
N VAL A 746 18.79 22.80 13.46
CA VAL A 746 19.41 23.16 12.18
C VAL A 746 20.91 23.33 12.40
N CYS A 747 21.72 22.43 11.87
CA CYS A 747 23.18 22.46 11.97
C CYS A 747 23.75 23.11 10.70
N LEU A 748 24.37 24.28 10.85
CA LEU A 748 25.05 24.95 9.75
C LEU A 748 26.51 24.47 9.73
N ASP A 749 26.91 23.78 8.67
CA ASP A 749 28.23 23.18 8.55
C ASP A 749 29.13 23.93 7.57
N GLU A 750 30.41 24.08 7.92
CA GLU A 750 31.43 24.72 7.08
C GLU A 750 31.90 23.82 5.91
N ALA A 751 31.41 22.58 5.83
CA ALA A 751 31.78 21.63 4.78
C ALA A 751 31.07 21.91 3.45
N SER A 752 31.65 21.43 2.34
CA SER A 752 31.07 21.45 0.99
C SER A 752 31.26 20.10 0.28
N PRO A 753 30.60 19.01 0.72
CA PRO A 753 30.76 17.71 0.08
C PRO A 753 30.19 17.71 -1.35
N GLU A 754 30.91 17.13 -2.31
CA GLU A 754 30.56 17.14 -3.73
C GLU A 754 30.12 15.77 -4.24
N THR A 755 30.80 14.71 -3.80
CA THR A 755 30.48 13.34 -4.22
C THR A 755 29.44 12.69 -3.30
N ALA A 756 28.72 11.66 -3.79
CA ALA A 756 27.76 10.92 -2.97
C ALA A 756 28.42 10.30 -1.72
N SER A 757 29.64 9.79 -1.84
CA SER A 757 30.41 9.23 -0.72
C SER A 757 30.80 10.29 0.31
N GLU A 758 31.26 11.47 -0.13
CA GLU A 758 31.55 12.60 0.76
C GLU A 758 30.31 13.10 1.49
N ARG A 759 29.19 13.24 0.77
CA ARG A 759 27.91 13.62 1.38
C ARG A 759 27.51 12.60 2.42
N ALA A 760 27.45 11.32 2.06
CA ALA A 760 27.06 10.26 2.99
C ALA A 760 27.92 10.25 4.25
N HIS A 761 29.24 10.32 4.11
CA HIS A 761 30.16 10.36 5.25
C HIS A 761 29.94 11.60 6.13
N HIS A 762 29.75 12.77 5.51
CA HIS A 762 29.53 14.02 6.23
C HIS A 762 28.21 14.03 7.01
N PHE A 763 27.11 13.59 6.41
CA PHE A 763 25.80 13.59 7.08
C PHE A 763 25.66 12.44 8.11
N HIS A 764 26.40 11.34 7.92
CA HIS A 764 26.42 10.25 8.89
C HIS A 764 27.21 10.60 10.15
N PHE A 765 28.37 11.26 10.02
CA PHE A 765 29.29 11.48 11.14
C PHE A 765 29.55 12.96 11.44
N GLY A 766 29.80 13.76 10.40
CA GLY A 766 30.27 15.15 10.54
C GLY A 766 31.57 15.22 11.35
N ILE A 767 31.78 16.34 12.06
CA ILE A 767 32.85 16.50 13.04
C ILE A 767 32.41 16.14 14.47
N GLY A 768 31.18 15.65 14.62
CA GLY A 768 30.53 15.28 15.89
C GLY A 768 30.16 16.45 16.82
N SER A 769 30.93 17.53 16.89
CA SER A 769 30.68 18.64 17.82
C SER A 769 29.61 19.65 17.39
N ASN A 770 29.34 19.78 16.08
CA ASN A 770 28.26 20.59 15.54
C ASN A 770 26.96 19.79 15.37
N ARG A 771 26.68 18.88 16.31
CA ARG A 771 25.53 17.97 16.34
C ARG A 771 25.07 17.79 17.78
N TRP A 772 23.84 17.31 17.94
CA TRP A 772 23.34 16.80 19.21
C TRP A 772 22.68 15.44 18.99
N ASN A 773 23.45 14.35 19.09
CA ASN A 773 23.04 13.02 18.60
C ASN A 773 21.85 12.40 19.34
N ASP A 774 21.50 12.95 20.51
CA ASP A 774 20.31 12.54 21.26
C ASP A 774 18.99 13.13 20.70
N LYS A 775 19.07 14.13 19.81
CA LYS A 775 17.88 14.76 19.24
C LYS A 775 17.19 13.83 18.24
N SER A 776 15.85 13.78 18.30
CA SER A 776 15.04 13.04 17.33
C SER A 776 15.27 13.49 15.88
N VAL A 777 15.22 14.80 15.63
CA VAL A 777 15.29 15.38 14.28
C VAL A 777 16.26 16.56 14.24
N GLN A 778 17.22 16.47 13.32
CA GLN A 778 18.20 17.51 13.00
C GLN A 778 18.36 17.60 11.48
N PHE A 779 18.51 18.81 10.97
CA PHE A 779 18.86 19.06 9.59
C PHE A 779 20.24 19.70 9.52
N ALA A 780 21.19 19.08 8.82
CA ALA A 780 22.47 19.70 8.54
C ALA A 780 22.44 20.37 7.17
N VAL A 781 23.08 21.53 7.05
CA VAL A 781 23.15 22.32 5.82
C VAL A 781 24.58 22.81 5.61
N CYS A 782 25.16 22.41 4.49
CA CYS A 782 26.53 22.70 4.09
C CYS A 782 26.65 24.08 3.40
N THR A 783 27.85 24.63 3.28
CA THR A 783 28.09 25.94 2.65
C THR A 783 27.70 25.96 1.17
N ASN A 784 27.77 24.81 0.49
CA ASN A 784 27.33 24.64 -0.90
C ASN A 784 25.81 24.41 -1.05
N GLY A 785 25.04 24.53 0.03
CA GLY A 785 23.59 24.37 0.02
C GLY A 785 23.10 22.91 -0.08
N VAL A 786 23.99 21.92 0.01
CA VAL A 786 23.61 20.52 0.22
C VAL A 786 23.07 20.38 1.65
N SER A 787 22.02 19.58 1.82
CA SER A 787 21.46 19.31 3.14
C SER A 787 21.06 17.86 3.33
N GLY A 788 20.92 17.46 4.59
CA GLY A 788 20.53 16.12 4.98
C GLY A 788 19.90 16.10 6.36
N PHE A 789 19.28 14.97 6.67
CA PHE A 789 18.65 14.65 7.94
C PHE A 789 19.58 13.80 8.80
N ILE A 790 19.57 14.07 10.10
CA ILE A 790 20.19 13.24 11.13
C ILE A 790 19.18 13.07 12.28
N GLY A 791 19.03 11.86 12.78
CA GLY A 791 18.11 11.59 13.89
C GLY A 791 18.51 10.39 14.75
N ASP A 792 18.01 10.40 15.98
CA ASP A 792 18.06 9.25 16.89
C ASP A 792 17.09 8.16 16.43
N HIS A 793 17.62 6.95 16.22
CA HIS A 793 16.84 5.81 15.71
C HIS A 793 15.91 5.19 16.77
N SER A 794 16.03 5.57 18.05
CA SER A 794 15.33 4.85 19.13
C SER A 794 13.81 4.78 18.96
N MET A 795 13.20 5.89 18.51
CA MET A 795 11.76 6.03 18.26
C MET A 795 11.42 6.43 16.83
N LEU A 796 12.39 6.40 15.92
CA LEU A 796 12.20 6.68 14.50
C LEU A 796 12.61 5.48 13.67
N ASP A 797 11.79 5.13 12.66
CA ASP A 797 12.15 4.19 11.60
C ASP A 797 12.08 4.90 10.24
N ALA A 798 12.57 4.28 9.17
CA ALA A 798 12.51 4.86 7.81
C ALA A 798 11.10 5.28 7.40
N GLY A 799 10.08 4.49 7.74
CA GLY A 799 8.67 4.83 7.49
C GLY A 799 8.18 6.03 8.31
N THR A 800 8.78 6.32 9.47
CA THR A 800 8.42 7.46 10.32
C THR A 800 8.82 8.80 9.70
N VAL A 801 9.95 8.83 9.00
CA VAL A 801 10.51 10.06 8.41
C VAL A 801 10.18 10.21 6.91
N LEU A 802 9.53 9.21 6.30
CA LEU A 802 9.29 9.16 4.86
C LEU A 802 8.45 10.34 4.36
N GLY A 803 7.37 10.68 5.08
CA GLY A 803 6.53 11.84 4.79
C GLY A 803 7.32 13.15 4.89
N LEU A 804 8.09 13.32 5.98
CA LEU A 804 8.94 14.49 6.20
C LEU A 804 9.99 14.66 5.09
N ASN A 805 10.67 13.58 4.69
CA ASN A 805 11.65 13.61 3.60
C ASN A 805 11.01 14.05 2.27
N ARG A 806 9.84 13.49 1.91
CA ARG A 806 9.11 13.89 0.70
C ARG A 806 8.74 15.37 0.73
N PHE A 807 8.26 15.85 1.87
CA PHE A 807 7.84 17.24 2.04
C PHE A 807 9.02 18.21 1.91
N VAL A 808 10.12 17.96 2.61
CA VAL A 808 11.34 18.77 2.56
C VAL A 808 11.97 18.72 1.17
N THR A 809 12.09 17.52 0.57
CA THR A 809 12.65 17.37 -0.78
C THR A 809 11.81 18.13 -1.82
N LYS A 810 10.47 18.10 -1.72
CA LYS A 810 9.59 18.87 -2.62
C LYS A 810 9.89 20.37 -2.51
N ALA A 811 9.96 20.92 -1.30
CA ALA A 811 10.30 22.33 -1.08
C ALA A 811 11.69 22.70 -1.64
N ILE A 812 12.67 21.81 -1.44
CA ILE A 812 14.04 21.95 -1.96
C ILE A 812 14.09 22.04 -3.48
N LEU A 813 13.32 21.20 -4.18
CA LEU A 813 13.32 21.10 -5.65
C LEU A 813 12.50 22.22 -6.32
N GLN A 814 11.52 22.78 -5.62
CA GLN A 814 10.63 23.83 -6.14
C GLN A 814 11.15 25.25 -5.91
N HIS A 815 11.92 25.47 -4.85
CA HIS A 815 12.42 26.80 -4.52
C HIS A 815 13.48 27.26 -5.53
N GLN A 816 13.23 28.40 -6.17
CA GLN A 816 14.17 29.08 -7.05
C GLN A 816 14.95 30.12 -6.25
N HIS A 817 16.23 30.30 -6.55
CA HIS A 817 17.04 31.33 -5.89
C HIS A 817 16.37 32.70 -6.04
N VAL A 818 16.23 33.40 -4.92
CA VAL A 818 15.69 34.76 -4.85
C VAL A 818 16.88 35.71 -4.74
N PRO A 819 17.17 36.55 -5.75
CA PRO A 819 18.25 37.53 -5.68
C PRO A 819 18.12 38.40 -4.43
N ASP A 820 19.23 38.80 -3.83
CA ASP A 820 19.24 39.57 -2.57
C ASP A 820 18.38 40.84 -2.67
N ILE A 821 17.15 40.75 -2.16
CA ILE A 821 16.28 41.89 -1.94
C ILE A 821 16.86 42.64 -0.74
N SER A 822 17.07 43.95 -0.87
CA SER A 822 17.67 44.81 0.15
C SER A 822 17.18 44.48 1.58
N PRO A 823 18.08 44.44 2.60
CA PRO A 823 17.78 44.02 3.98
C PRO A 823 16.71 44.85 4.71
N SER A 824 16.22 45.92 4.08
CA SER A 824 15.10 46.75 4.53
C SER A 824 13.78 46.00 4.80
N GLY A 825 13.60 44.78 4.26
CA GLY A 825 12.41 43.96 4.49
C GLY A 825 12.45 43.02 5.71
N ALA A 826 13.63 42.76 6.30
CA ALA A 826 13.78 41.77 7.38
C ALA A 826 13.43 42.31 8.77
N GLY A 827 13.45 43.63 8.97
CA GLY A 827 13.32 44.25 10.30
C GLY A 827 14.53 43.95 11.20
N ASP A 828 14.44 44.26 12.50
CA ASP A 828 15.49 43.91 13.46
C ASP A 828 15.46 42.40 13.77
N ILE A 829 16.26 41.65 13.04
CA ILE A 829 16.38 40.19 13.21
C ILE A 829 17.16 39.79 14.47
N SER A 830 17.92 40.70 15.06
CA SER A 830 18.80 40.42 16.21
C SER A 830 17.97 40.01 17.44
N ALA A 831 16.77 40.57 17.57
CA ALA A 831 15.83 40.23 18.64
C ALA A 831 15.35 38.77 18.61
N TYR A 832 15.51 38.05 17.48
CA TYR A 832 15.12 36.64 17.33
C TYR A 832 16.27 35.66 17.58
N ILE A 833 17.48 36.14 17.85
CA ILE A 833 18.66 35.30 18.02
C ILE A 833 19.07 35.31 19.48
N ASN A 834 18.85 34.19 20.18
CA ASN A 834 19.22 34.05 21.58
C ASN A 834 20.29 32.97 21.76
N GLU A 835 21.56 33.39 21.89
CA GLU A 835 22.66 32.46 22.13
C GLU A 835 22.58 31.88 23.56
N LYS A 836 22.49 30.55 23.66
CA LYS A 836 22.60 29.84 24.93
C LYS A 836 24.07 29.48 25.15
N ARG A 837 24.67 30.09 26.16
CA ARG A 837 26.05 29.81 26.56
C ARG A 837 26.13 28.61 27.48
N VAL A 838 27.25 27.90 27.39
CA VAL A 838 27.59 26.76 28.25
C VAL A 838 28.89 27.06 28.99
N VAL A 839 28.94 26.65 30.25
CA VAL A 839 30.13 26.72 31.10
C VAL A 839 30.71 25.33 31.20
N THR A 840 32.01 25.19 30.91
CA THR A 840 32.74 23.93 31.09
C THR A 840 33.64 23.97 32.32
N SER A 841 34.22 22.82 32.67
CA SER A 841 35.22 22.66 33.72
C SER A 841 36.35 21.79 33.20
N PRO A 842 37.53 21.76 33.85
CA PRO A 842 38.63 20.89 33.42
C PRO A 842 38.24 19.40 33.28
N TYR A 843 37.30 18.92 34.10
CA TYR A 843 36.76 17.58 33.96
C TYR A 843 35.96 17.42 32.67
N ILE A 844 35.05 18.35 32.36
CA ILE A 844 34.25 18.32 31.13
C ILE A 844 35.16 18.45 29.89
N ASP A 845 36.16 19.32 29.91
CA ASP A 845 37.11 19.51 28.80
C ASP A 845 37.95 18.23 28.56
N LEU A 846 38.31 17.51 29.62
CA LEU A 846 38.95 16.20 29.52
C LEU A 846 38.01 15.16 28.89
N GLN A 847 36.74 15.14 29.28
CA GLN A 847 35.75 14.24 28.67
C GLN A 847 35.56 14.57 27.18
N ILE A 848 35.46 15.85 26.82
CA ILE A 848 35.39 16.29 25.42
C ILE A 848 36.57 15.71 24.63
N SER A 849 37.79 15.91 25.14
CA SER A 849 39.02 15.44 24.47
C SER A 849 39.04 13.92 24.28
N ARG A 850 38.66 13.16 25.32
CA ARG A 850 38.56 11.69 25.25
C ARG A 850 37.53 11.26 24.21
N VAL A 851 36.32 11.79 24.28
CA VAL A 851 35.22 11.40 23.39
C VAL A 851 35.52 11.77 21.94
N THR A 852 36.17 12.92 21.69
CA THR A 852 36.65 13.26 20.34
C THR A 852 37.64 12.23 19.82
N GLN A 853 38.58 11.74 20.64
CA GLN A 853 39.51 10.70 20.25
C GLN A 853 38.77 9.39 19.92
N ASP A 854 37.87 8.95 20.79
CA ASP A 854 37.09 7.73 20.61
C ASP A 854 36.20 7.80 19.35
N PHE A 855 35.53 8.94 19.15
CA PHE A 855 34.73 9.23 17.96
C PHE A 855 35.55 9.07 16.68
N ASN A 856 36.71 9.74 16.60
CA ASN A 856 37.59 9.68 15.44
C ASN A 856 38.10 8.26 15.17
N VAL A 857 38.43 7.50 16.21
CA VAL A 857 38.81 6.08 16.08
C VAL A 857 37.67 5.25 15.52
N ASN A 858 36.44 5.45 16.01
CA ASN A 858 35.28 4.67 15.61
C ASN A 858 34.91 4.86 14.13
N ILE A 859 35.08 6.08 13.59
CA ILE A 859 34.70 6.41 12.20
C ILE A 859 35.86 6.39 11.20
N LYS A 860 37.12 6.26 11.66
CA LYS A 860 38.33 6.42 10.82
C LYS A 860 38.29 5.67 9.49
N ASP A 861 37.81 4.43 9.52
CA ASP A 861 37.76 3.55 8.35
C ASP A 861 36.34 3.38 7.79
N ALA A 862 35.35 4.16 8.24
CA ALA A 862 33.97 4.04 7.81
C ALA A 862 33.75 4.67 6.42
N ASN A 863 33.29 3.88 5.46
CA ASN A 863 33.16 4.28 4.07
C ASN A 863 31.77 4.00 3.49
N HIS A 864 31.44 4.75 2.44
CA HIS A 864 30.20 4.65 1.69
C HIS A 864 30.48 4.50 0.19
N ALA A 865 29.75 3.60 -0.47
CA ALA A 865 29.80 3.43 -1.91
C ALA A 865 28.39 3.32 -2.49
N PHE A 866 28.24 3.74 -3.74
CA PHE A 866 26.96 3.79 -4.44
C PHE A 866 27.09 3.11 -5.79
N PHE A 867 26.07 2.34 -6.16
CA PHE A 867 26.04 1.62 -7.42
C PHE A 867 24.64 1.66 -7.99
N THR A 868 24.51 2.15 -9.22
CA THR A 868 23.25 2.11 -9.95
C THR A 868 23.38 1.16 -11.11
N LEU A 869 22.51 0.17 -11.16
CA LEU A 869 22.39 -0.73 -12.29
C LEU A 869 21.26 -0.24 -13.20
N SER A 870 21.61 0.19 -14.41
CA SER A 870 20.65 0.60 -15.42
C SER A 870 20.23 -0.58 -16.31
N ASN A 871 19.07 -0.44 -16.96
CA ASN A 871 18.50 -1.40 -17.90
C ASN A 871 18.23 -2.79 -17.28
N PHE A 872 18.03 -2.85 -15.97
CA PHE A 872 17.62 -4.03 -15.23
C PHE A 872 16.96 -3.60 -13.93
N GLY A 873 15.65 -3.39 -14.00
CA GLY A 873 14.78 -2.98 -12.90
C GLY A 873 13.52 -3.84 -12.82
N GLY A 874 12.48 -3.29 -12.19
CA GLY A 874 11.21 -3.96 -11.96
C GLY A 874 10.50 -4.44 -13.23
N SER A 875 10.61 -3.72 -14.35
CA SER A 875 9.96 -4.08 -15.62
C SER A 875 10.40 -5.44 -16.13
N ILE A 876 11.71 -5.68 -16.26
CA ILE A 876 12.26 -6.96 -16.73
C ILE A 876 11.93 -8.09 -15.75
N CYS A 877 11.95 -7.82 -14.45
CA CYS A 877 11.57 -8.81 -13.44
C CYS A 877 10.11 -9.28 -13.64
N ARG A 878 9.17 -8.33 -13.77
CA ARG A 878 7.75 -8.62 -13.96
C ARG A 878 7.47 -9.33 -15.28
N LEU A 879 8.14 -8.94 -16.37
CA LEU A 879 8.01 -9.62 -17.66
C LEU A 879 8.40 -11.09 -17.61
N ASN A 880 9.31 -11.47 -16.70
CA ASN A 880 9.79 -12.83 -16.53
C ASN A 880 9.26 -13.50 -15.25
N ASN A 881 8.15 -13.01 -14.68
CA ASN A 881 7.47 -13.58 -13.51
C ASN A 881 8.34 -13.68 -12.24
N TYR A 882 9.26 -12.74 -12.04
CA TYR A 882 10.06 -12.62 -10.82
C TYR A 882 9.60 -11.42 -9.98
N PRO A 883 9.27 -11.59 -8.69
CA PRO A 883 9.09 -10.49 -7.75
C PRO A 883 10.38 -9.66 -7.64
N PRO A 884 10.37 -8.36 -7.99
CA PRO A 884 11.61 -7.57 -8.08
C PRO A 884 12.42 -7.58 -6.79
N LYS A 885 11.79 -7.30 -5.64
CA LYS A 885 12.46 -7.28 -4.33
C LYS A 885 13.25 -8.57 -4.07
N SER A 886 12.65 -9.73 -4.32
CA SER A 886 13.27 -11.03 -4.07
C SER A 886 14.41 -11.32 -5.03
N LEU A 887 14.26 -10.98 -6.32
CA LEU A 887 15.33 -11.16 -7.29
C LEU A 887 16.56 -10.31 -6.94
N PHE A 888 16.38 -9.03 -6.63
CA PHE A 888 17.48 -8.14 -6.25
C PHE A 888 18.09 -8.54 -4.90
N GLN A 889 17.31 -9.10 -3.97
CA GLN A 889 17.87 -9.65 -2.72
C GLN A 889 18.80 -10.84 -2.97
N LEU A 890 18.53 -11.65 -4.00
CA LEU A 890 19.44 -12.73 -4.42
C LEU A 890 20.71 -12.23 -5.11
N ILE A 891 20.67 -11.06 -5.76
CA ILE A 891 21.89 -10.37 -6.23
C ILE A 891 22.77 -10.01 -5.04
N VAL A 892 22.18 -9.44 -3.97
CA VAL A 892 22.92 -9.12 -2.73
C VAL A 892 23.47 -10.41 -2.09
N ALA A 893 22.70 -11.50 -2.09
CA ALA A 893 23.15 -12.79 -1.55
C ALA A 893 24.33 -13.40 -2.32
N LEU A 894 24.30 -13.33 -3.66
CA LEU A 894 25.41 -13.79 -4.49
C LEU A 894 26.64 -12.89 -4.35
N ALA A 895 26.47 -11.57 -4.33
CA ALA A 895 27.55 -10.62 -4.05
C ALA A 895 28.19 -10.86 -2.68
N SER A 896 27.39 -11.20 -1.66
CA SER A 896 27.88 -11.61 -0.34
C SER A 896 28.77 -12.84 -0.39
N LYS A 897 28.33 -13.91 -1.07
CA LYS A 897 29.15 -15.11 -1.27
C LYS A 897 30.48 -14.79 -1.96
N LEU A 898 30.44 -13.95 -2.99
CA LEU A 898 31.64 -13.51 -3.70
C LEU A 898 32.59 -12.69 -2.82
N TYR A 899 32.03 -11.85 -1.95
CA TYR A 899 32.80 -10.96 -1.08
C TYR A 899 33.55 -11.73 0.00
N PHE A 900 32.88 -12.65 0.69
CA PHE A 900 33.48 -13.43 1.76
C PHE A 900 34.19 -14.70 1.29
N GLY A 901 34.00 -15.10 0.02
CA GLY A 901 34.48 -16.38 -0.51
C GLY A 901 33.75 -17.61 0.06
N LEU A 902 32.76 -17.40 0.91
CA LEU A 902 31.95 -18.42 1.56
C LEU A 902 30.55 -17.87 1.87
N ILE A 903 29.62 -18.75 2.20
CA ILE A 903 28.24 -18.37 2.51
C ILE A 903 28.14 -17.93 3.96
N VAL A 904 27.83 -16.65 4.17
CA VAL A 904 27.65 -16.05 5.51
C VAL A 904 26.18 -15.72 5.78
N PRO A 905 25.77 -15.59 7.06
CA PRO A 905 24.45 -15.11 7.41
C PRO A 905 24.14 -13.75 6.78
N LEU A 906 23.01 -13.68 6.07
CA LEU A 906 22.51 -12.46 5.43
C LEU A 906 21.14 -12.14 5.98
N TRP A 907 21.00 -10.98 6.58
CA TRP A 907 19.77 -10.56 7.21
C TRP A 907 19.14 -9.41 6.44
N GLU A 908 17.82 -9.34 6.39
CA GLU A 908 17.09 -8.19 5.85
C GLU A 908 16.07 -7.66 6.86
N THR A 909 15.78 -6.37 6.81
CA THR A 909 14.72 -5.77 7.64
C THR A 909 13.36 -5.92 6.98
N VAL A 910 12.33 -6.28 7.76
CA VAL A 910 10.93 -6.33 7.33
C VAL A 910 10.08 -5.48 8.28
N SER A 911 9.26 -4.59 7.74
CA SER A 911 8.43 -3.68 8.54
C SER A 911 7.27 -4.44 9.20
N PHE A 912 7.04 -4.18 10.49
CA PHE A 912 5.79 -4.51 11.20
C PHE A 912 4.82 -3.32 11.21
N GLY A 913 4.97 -2.35 10.30
CA GLY A 913 4.12 -1.16 10.23
C GLY A 913 2.62 -1.48 10.11
N ASN A 914 2.24 -2.67 9.66
CA ASN A 914 0.84 -3.09 9.58
C ASN A 914 0.21 -3.44 10.95
N PHE A 915 1.00 -3.47 12.03
CA PHE A 915 0.53 -3.69 13.39
C PHE A 915 0.63 -2.42 14.22
N TYR A 916 -0.32 -2.21 15.13
CA TYR A 916 -0.26 -1.09 16.05
C TYR A 916 0.99 -1.18 16.94
N ARG A 917 1.79 -0.10 16.96
CA ARG A 917 3.12 -0.04 17.61
C ARG A 917 4.10 -1.11 17.10
N GLY A 918 3.86 -1.65 15.91
CA GLY A 918 4.81 -2.52 15.23
C GLY A 918 6.08 -1.76 14.85
N ARG A 919 7.23 -2.43 14.99
CA ARG A 919 8.56 -1.91 14.63
C ARG A 919 9.10 -2.66 13.42
N VAL A 920 10.15 -3.45 13.60
CA VAL A 920 10.87 -4.15 12.52
C VAL A 920 11.17 -5.58 12.93
N GLU A 921 11.00 -6.53 12.02
CA GLU A 921 11.53 -7.91 12.06
C GLU A 921 12.84 -8.01 11.28
N ILE A 922 13.67 -8.99 11.61
CA ILE A 922 14.90 -9.30 10.88
C ILE A 922 14.77 -10.70 10.29
N ASN A 923 14.62 -10.77 8.97
CA ASN A 923 14.45 -12.00 8.24
C ASN A 923 15.82 -12.53 7.78
N GLN A 924 16.07 -13.83 7.93
CA GLN A 924 17.26 -14.48 7.39
C GLN A 924 17.00 -14.85 5.93
N VAL A 925 17.89 -14.44 5.03
CA VAL A 925 17.73 -14.63 3.58
C VAL A 925 18.29 -15.98 3.12
N ILE A 926 19.35 -16.47 3.75
CA ILE A 926 20.02 -17.72 3.32
C ILE A 926 19.25 -18.93 3.86
N LEU A 927 18.18 -19.29 3.16
CA LEU A 927 17.40 -20.52 3.36
C LEU A 927 17.91 -21.65 2.46
N PRO A 928 17.55 -22.93 2.71
CA PRO A 928 18.07 -24.05 1.92
C PRO A 928 17.88 -23.93 0.39
N PRO A 929 16.75 -23.43 -0.15
CA PRO A 929 16.62 -23.17 -1.59
C PRO A 929 17.59 -22.09 -2.10
N VAL A 930 17.76 -21.01 -1.34
CA VAL A 930 18.72 -19.94 -1.65
C VAL A 930 20.15 -20.48 -1.63
N LEU A 931 20.52 -21.30 -0.65
CA LEU A 931 21.81 -21.97 -0.57
C LEU A 931 22.10 -22.82 -1.82
N ARG A 932 21.13 -23.63 -2.26
CA ARG A 932 21.29 -24.46 -3.48
C ARG A 932 21.53 -23.59 -4.72
N PHE A 933 20.73 -22.53 -4.89
CA PHE A 933 20.95 -21.57 -5.97
C PHE A 933 22.33 -20.94 -5.89
N LEU A 934 22.75 -20.42 -4.74
CA LEU A 934 24.06 -19.77 -4.59
C LEU A 934 25.23 -20.71 -4.90
N ASN A 935 25.08 -22.01 -4.62
CA ASN A 935 26.09 -23.01 -4.97
C ASN A 935 26.17 -23.28 -6.47
N ALA A 936 25.03 -23.26 -7.17
CA ALA A 936 24.95 -23.53 -8.59
C ALA A 936 25.11 -22.28 -9.48
N ALA A 937 24.84 -21.08 -8.98
CA ALA A 937 24.64 -19.87 -9.81
C ALA A 937 25.75 -19.61 -10.84
N GLN A 938 27.01 -19.80 -10.42
CA GLN A 938 28.20 -19.62 -11.25
C GLN A 938 28.93 -20.92 -11.57
N ASP A 939 28.32 -22.08 -11.31
CA ASP A 939 28.91 -23.38 -11.64
C ASP A 939 28.70 -23.69 -13.14
N PRO A 940 29.77 -23.73 -13.96
CA PRO A 940 29.64 -24.04 -15.39
C PRO A 940 29.22 -25.49 -15.64
N CYS A 941 29.35 -26.39 -14.67
CA CYS A 941 28.92 -27.78 -14.78
C CYS A 941 27.41 -27.95 -14.59
N THR A 942 26.74 -26.97 -13.99
CA THR A 942 25.28 -27.00 -13.80
C THR A 942 24.57 -26.41 -15.04
N PRO A 943 23.69 -27.16 -15.73
CA PRO A 943 22.95 -26.66 -16.89
C PRO A 943 22.20 -25.36 -16.61
N VAL A 944 22.07 -24.49 -17.63
CA VAL A 944 21.35 -23.20 -17.49
C VAL A 944 19.92 -23.40 -16.99
N SER A 945 19.20 -24.39 -17.55
CA SER A 945 17.83 -24.72 -17.13
C SER A 945 17.72 -25.14 -15.66
N GLU A 946 18.72 -25.88 -15.15
CA GLU A 946 18.77 -26.25 -13.73
C GLU A 946 19.07 -25.02 -12.86
N ARG A 947 20.00 -24.15 -13.27
CA ARG A 947 20.28 -22.89 -12.56
C ARG A 947 19.07 -21.94 -12.54
N GLN A 948 18.28 -21.90 -13.61
CA GLN A 948 17.02 -21.15 -13.69
C GLN A 948 15.97 -21.71 -12.74
N GLN A 949 15.81 -23.03 -12.68
CA GLN A 949 14.90 -23.65 -11.73
C GLN A 949 15.31 -23.36 -10.29
N LEU A 950 16.60 -23.48 -9.96
CA LEU A 950 17.13 -23.16 -8.64
C LEU A 950 16.92 -21.67 -8.28
N LEU A 951 17.08 -20.76 -9.25
CA LEU A 951 16.78 -19.34 -9.08
C LEU A 951 15.29 -19.14 -8.74
N SER A 952 14.37 -19.77 -9.49
CA SER A 952 12.94 -19.71 -9.22
C SER A 952 12.59 -20.21 -7.82
N ASP A 953 13.14 -21.36 -7.42
CA ASP A 953 12.95 -21.93 -6.08
C ASP A 953 13.48 -21.00 -4.97
N ALA A 954 14.65 -20.39 -5.19
CA ALA A 954 15.25 -19.44 -4.25
C ALA A 954 14.39 -18.18 -4.10
N VAL A 955 13.90 -17.62 -5.22
CA VAL A 955 13.02 -16.45 -5.21
C VAL A 955 11.71 -16.76 -4.48
N LYS A 956 11.06 -17.89 -4.77
CA LYS A 956 9.83 -18.31 -4.08
C LYS A 956 10.06 -18.47 -2.57
N SER A 957 11.16 -19.14 -2.19
CA SER A 957 11.52 -19.33 -0.78
C SER A 957 11.76 -18.01 -0.05
N HIS A 958 12.44 -17.07 -0.68
CA HIS A 958 12.68 -15.74 -0.13
C HIS A 958 11.37 -14.96 0.04
N THR A 959 10.54 -14.91 -1.01
CA THR A 959 9.24 -14.23 -0.99
C THR A 959 8.34 -14.77 0.13
N ALA A 960 8.24 -16.10 0.26
CA ALA A 960 7.54 -16.76 1.36
C ALA A 960 8.01 -16.28 2.74
N SER A 961 9.34 -16.21 2.95
CA SER A 961 9.90 -15.80 4.23
C SER A 961 9.60 -14.33 4.57
N VAL A 962 9.70 -13.44 3.58
CA VAL A 962 9.32 -12.03 3.74
C VAL A 962 7.85 -11.90 4.08
N MET A 963 6.96 -12.57 3.34
CA MET A 963 5.52 -12.47 3.56
C MET A 963 5.11 -13.06 4.92
N ARG A 964 5.79 -14.12 5.37
CA ARG A 964 5.64 -14.64 6.73
C ARG A 964 6.02 -13.60 7.77
N ALA A 965 7.17 -12.96 7.60
CA ALA A 965 7.63 -11.91 8.51
C ALA A 965 6.62 -10.75 8.54
N VAL A 966 6.15 -10.22 7.41
CA VAL A 966 5.17 -9.11 7.38
C VAL A 966 3.91 -9.39 8.21
N ARG A 967 3.51 -10.66 8.36
CA ARG A 967 2.34 -11.08 9.16
C ARG A 967 2.63 -11.34 10.64
N GLY A 968 3.76 -10.84 11.14
CA GLY A 968 4.14 -11.02 12.54
C GLY A 968 4.59 -12.43 12.88
N ARG A 969 4.87 -13.28 11.87
CA ARG A 969 5.32 -14.68 12.03
C ARG A 969 6.82 -14.85 11.72
N GLY A 970 7.59 -13.79 11.94
CA GLY A 970 9.03 -13.84 11.82
C GLY A 970 9.70 -14.64 12.95
N VAL A 971 10.98 -14.93 12.75
CA VAL A 971 11.74 -15.84 13.61
C VAL A 971 12.61 -15.09 14.63
N ASP A 972 13.36 -14.07 14.19
CA ASP A 972 14.37 -13.42 15.04
C ASP A 972 13.72 -12.72 16.23
N ARG A 973 12.66 -11.90 16.03
CA ARG A 973 12.02 -11.19 17.15
C ARG A 973 11.43 -12.10 18.20
N HIS A 974 10.81 -13.21 17.80
CA HIS A 974 10.26 -14.16 18.76
C HIS A 974 11.38 -14.78 19.60
N ILE A 975 12.44 -15.29 18.96
CA ILE A 975 13.57 -15.93 19.65
C ILE A 975 14.35 -14.94 20.53
N THR A 976 14.59 -13.70 20.08
CA THR A 976 15.23 -12.69 20.92
C THR A 976 14.39 -12.32 22.13
N SER A 977 13.07 -12.31 21.98
CA SER A 977 12.14 -12.00 23.07
C SER A 977 12.07 -13.14 24.08
N LEU A 978 12.09 -14.40 23.64
CA LEU A 978 12.21 -15.57 24.53
C LEU A 978 13.48 -15.48 25.40
N ARG A 979 14.61 -15.10 24.80
CA ARG A 979 15.85 -14.87 25.55
C ARG A 979 15.72 -13.76 26.58
N GLN A 980 15.01 -12.69 26.25
CA GLN A 980 14.75 -11.57 27.18
C GLN A 980 13.81 -11.93 28.32
N MET A 981 13.02 -13.01 28.17
CA MET A 981 12.18 -13.51 29.25
C MET A 981 12.96 -14.28 30.31
N VAL A 982 14.24 -14.59 30.09
CA VAL A 982 15.11 -15.19 31.13
C VAL A 982 15.35 -14.13 32.22
N LYS A 983 14.96 -14.43 33.45
CA LYS A 983 15.11 -13.50 34.57
C LYS A 983 16.52 -13.59 35.16
N GLU A 984 16.94 -12.53 35.82
CA GLU A 984 18.18 -12.54 36.60
C GLU A 984 18.18 -13.69 37.62
N GLY A 985 19.29 -14.42 37.69
CA GLY A 985 19.43 -15.62 38.52
C GLY A 985 18.92 -16.93 37.91
N GLU A 986 18.22 -16.91 36.77
CA GLU A 986 17.85 -18.12 36.04
C GLU A 986 18.97 -18.59 35.09
N ALA A 987 19.10 -19.91 34.90
CA ALA A 987 20.00 -20.47 33.90
C ALA A 987 19.55 -20.07 32.49
N VAL A 988 20.50 -19.67 31.64
CA VAL A 988 20.24 -19.39 30.22
C VAL A 988 20.02 -20.72 29.48
N PRO A 989 18.86 -20.92 28.82
CA PRO A 989 18.61 -22.17 28.10
C PRO A 989 19.66 -22.48 27.03
N ARG A 990 19.92 -23.78 26.84
CA ARG A 990 20.96 -24.28 25.94
C ARG A 990 20.78 -23.80 24.49
N LEU A 991 19.54 -23.53 24.07
CA LEU A 991 19.18 -22.92 22.79
C LEU A 991 19.94 -21.60 22.53
N PHE A 992 20.10 -20.75 23.53
CA PHE A 992 20.74 -19.43 23.37
C PHE A 992 22.27 -19.47 23.53
N THR A 993 22.81 -20.61 23.93
CA THR A 993 24.25 -20.90 24.01
C THR A 993 24.71 -21.85 22.91
N ASP A 994 23.79 -22.31 22.06
CA ASP A 994 24.10 -23.17 20.92
C ASP A 994 25.15 -22.49 20.00
N PRO A 995 26.15 -23.24 19.50
CA PRO A 995 27.19 -22.66 18.63
C PRO A 995 26.64 -21.99 17.37
N LEU A 996 25.60 -22.55 16.72
CA LEU A 996 24.97 -21.95 15.53
C LEU A 996 24.17 -20.71 15.89
N TYR A 997 23.47 -20.71 17.03
CA TYR A 997 22.81 -19.51 17.54
C TYR A 997 23.81 -18.34 17.72
N SER A 998 24.97 -18.65 18.30
CA SER A 998 26.01 -17.64 18.56
C SER A 998 26.72 -17.18 17.29
N ARG A 999 27.04 -18.12 16.38
CA ARG A 999 27.79 -17.85 15.14
C ARG A 999 26.99 -17.09 14.09
N THR A 1000 25.67 -17.22 14.07
CA THR A 1000 24.82 -16.60 13.03
C THR A 1000 24.38 -15.18 13.34
N ARG A 1001 24.53 -14.73 14.60
CA ARG A 1001 24.05 -13.43 15.08
C ARG A 1001 24.96 -12.22 14.82
N PRO A 1002 26.30 -12.33 14.70
CA PRO A 1002 27.08 -11.29 14.05
C PRO A 1002 26.51 -11.09 12.65
N ARG A 1003 25.83 -9.96 12.45
CA ARG A 1003 25.14 -9.67 11.17
C ARG A 1003 26.18 -9.17 10.17
N LYS A 1004 26.87 -10.12 9.51
CA LYS A 1004 27.91 -9.83 8.51
C LYS A 1004 27.35 -9.07 7.31
N ILE A 1005 26.13 -9.39 6.88
CA ILE A 1005 25.38 -8.57 5.93
C ILE A 1005 24.03 -8.22 6.54
N MET A 1006 23.66 -6.94 6.43
CA MET A 1006 22.28 -6.49 6.60
C MET A 1006 21.81 -5.79 5.34
N SER A 1007 20.62 -6.12 4.85
CA SER A 1007 19.98 -5.43 3.74
C SER A 1007 18.65 -4.76 4.11
N HIS A 1008 18.29 -3.73 3.35
CA HIS A 1008 17.01 -3.06 3.43
C HIS A 1008 16.52 -2.73 2.02
N CYS A 1009 15.25 -3.02 1.75
CA CYS A 1009 14.59 -2.72 0.48
C CYS A 1009 13.27 -2.02 0.73
N HIS A 1010 13.26 -0.71 0.53
CA HIS A 1010 12.08 0.14 0.57
C HIS A 1010 12.36 1.41 -0.24
N GLU A 1011 11.38 1.83 -1.03
CA GLU A 1011 11.46 3.10 -1.76
C GLU A 1011 11.29 4.24 -0.75
N THR A 1012 12.38 4.97 -0.51
CA THR A 1012 12.38 6.05 0.49
C THR A 1012 12.51 7.44 -0.13
N GLY A 1013 13.00 7.50 -1.37
CA GLY A 1013 13.33 8.77 -2.04
C GLY A 1013 14.50 9.54 -1.40
N MET A 1014 15.11 8.99 -0.34
CA MET A 1014 16.32 9.48 0.30
C MET A 1014 17.51 9.23 -0.64
N ALA A 1015 18.36 10.22 -0.91
CA ALA A 1015 19.40 10.07 -1.93
C ALA A 1015 20.54 9.13 -1.46
N GLU A 1016 21.29 9.56 -0.45
CA GLU A 1016 22.31 8.75 0.22
C GLU A 1016 21.87 8.37 1.63
N LYS A 1017 22.15 7.13 2.03
CA LYS A 1017 21.74 6.55 3.33
C LYS A 1017 22.52 5.28 3.64
N GLY A 1018 22.52 4.88 4.90
CA GLY A 1018 23.13 3.63 5.33
C GLY A 1018 23.27 3.54 6.83
N PHE A 1019 23.89 2.46 7.29
CA PHE A 1019 24.16 2.24 8.70
C PHE A 1019 25.53 1.58 8.86
N LEU A 1020 26.29 2.00 9.88
CA LEU A 1020 27.55 1.33 10.19
C LEU A 1020 27.33 0.26 11.25
N LEU A 1021 27.54 -1.00 10.88
CA LEU A 1021 27.43 -2.12 11.80
C LEU A 1021 28.67 -2.22 12.70
N ARG A 1022 28.49 -2.77 13.91
CA ARG A 1022 29.57 -2.91 14.91
C ARG A 1022 30.66 -3.89 14.51
N ASP A 1023 30.28 -4.95 13.80
CA ASP A 1023 31.24 -5.92 13.28
C ASP A 1023 32.07 -5.24 12.18
N PRO A 1024 33.41 -5.18 12.30
CA PRO A 1024 34.25 -4.43 11.37
C PRO A 1024 34.27 -5.00 9.94
N GLU A 1025 33.89 -6.27 9.76
CA GLU A 1025 33.78 -6.91 8.44
C GLU A 1025 32.37 -6.82 7.86
N ALA A 1026 31.43 -6.23 8.60
CA ALA A 1026 30.05 -6.21 8.17
C ALA A 1026 29.77 -5.14 7.11
N ILE A 1027 28.86 -5.46 6.19
CA ILE A 1027 28.38 -4.59 5.14
C ILE A 1027 26.88 -4.37 5.30
N TRP A 1028 26.47 -3.10 5.28
CA TRP A 1028 25.08 -2.69 5.16
C TRP A 1028 24.76 -2.37 3.70
N VAL A 1029 23.63 -2.86 3.20
CA VAL A 1029 23.17 -2.64 1.83
C VAL A 1029 21.74 -2.13 1.83
N HIS A 1030 21.53 -0.89 1.44
CA HIS A 1030 20.20 -0.42 1.05
C HIS A 1030 20.05 -0.54 -0.45
N TYR A 1031 18.89 -0.96 -0.96
CA TYR A 1031 18.57 -0.83 -2.37
C TYR A 1031 17.13 -0.40 -2.64
N GLU A 1032 16.94 0.33 -3.74
CA GLU A 1032 15.65 0.79 -4.24
C GLU A 1032 15.51 0.37 -5.70
N VAL A 1033 14.41 -0.29 -6.04
CA VAL A 1033 14.17 -0.84 -7.37
C VAL A 1033 13.18 0.08 -8.08
N GLU A 1034 13.63 0.70 -9.15
CA GLU A 1034 12.78 1.42 -10.11
C GLU A 1034 12.40 0.50 -11.27
N ASP A 1035 11.55 0.96 -12.19
CA ASP A 1035 11.12 0.15 -13.33
C ASP A 1035 12.28 -0.26 -14.24
N GLU A 1036 13.20 0.66 -14.52
CA GLU A 1036 14.32 0.44 -15.45
C GLU A 1036 15.69 0.40 -14.77
N SER A 1037 15.74 0.60 -13.45
CA SER A 1037 17.00 0.69 -12.71
C SER A 1037 16.89 0.15 -11.28
N VAL A 1038 18.03 -0.10 -10.65
CA VAL A 1038 18.11 -0.31 -9.20
C VAL A 1038 19.30 0.48 -8.66
N ALA A 1039 19.09 1.20 -7.56
CA ALA A 1039 20.13 1.97 -6.88
C ALA A 1039 20.50 1.30 -5.56
N PHE A 1040 21.80 1.10 -5.33
CA PHE A 1040 22.38 0.51 -4.13
C PHE A 1040 23.19 1.57 -3.35
N SER A 1041 22.98 1.62 -2.03
CA SER A 1041 23.85 2.31 -1.08
C SER A 1041 24.52 1.29 -0.16
N VAL A 1042 25.84 1.29 -0.14
CA VAL A 1042 26.64 0.31 0.60
C VAL A 1042 27.48 1.03 1.65
N THR A 1043 27.43 0.56 2.90
CA THR A 1043 28.19 1.11 4.03
C THR A 1043 28.98 0.00 4.70
N GLY A 1044 30.21 0.31 5.11
CA GLY A 1044 31.14 -0.67 5.70
C GLY A 1044 32.47 -0.03 6.06
N ARG A 1045 33.50 -0.84 6.30
CA ARG A 1045 34.85 -0.35 6.61
C ARG A 1045 35.85 -0.58 5.48
N GLY A 1046 36.88 0.26 5.42
CA GLY A 1046 37.97 0.17 4.44
C GLY A 1046 37.44 0.17 3.00
N GLU A 1047 38.02 -0.68 2.15
CA GLU A 1047 37.59 -0.82 0.74
C GLU A 1047 36.32 -1.65 0.54
N GLY A 1048 35.78 -2.23 1.63
CA GLY A 1048 34.65 -3.16 1.59
C GLY A 1048 33.46 -2.67 0.77
N PRO A 1049 32.95 -1.43 0.98
CA PRO A 1049 31.82 -0.90 0.23
C PRO A 1049 32.06 -0.84 -1.29
N ARG A 1050 33.24 -0.36 -1.73
CA ARG A 1050 33.57 -0.27 -3.17
C ARG A 1050 33.72 -1.65 -3.80
N GLN A 1051 34.41 -2.55 -3.10
CA GLN A 1051 34.55 -3.94 -3.54
C GLN A 1051 33.18 -4.62 -3.64
N PHE A 1052 32.29 -4.41 -2.66
CA PHE A 1052 30.95 -4.99 -2.68
C PHE A 1052 30.09 -4.43 -3.82
N CYS A 1053 30.16 -3.12 -4.13
CA CYS A 1053 29.51 -2.54 -5.31
C CYS A 1053 29.98 -3.19 -6.62
N HIS A 1054 31.28 -3.46 -6.76
CA HIS A 1054 31.80 -4.18 -7.93
C HIS A 1054 31.20 -5.59 -8.04
N LEU A 1055 31.14 -6.32 -6.91
CA LEU A 1055 30.58 -7.67 -6.84
C LEU A 1055 29.05 -7.70 -7.05
N LEU A 1056 28.32 -6.66 -6.66
CA LEU A 1056 26.90 -6.48 -7.01
C LEU A 1056 26.73 -6.44 -8.52
N GLY A 1057 27.60 -5.74 -9.25
CA GLY A 1057 27.58 -5.72 -10.72
C GLY A 1057 27.81 -7.10 -11.33
N LEU A 1058 28.78 -7.87 -10.83
CA LEU A 1058 29.04 -9.24 -11.30
C LEU A 1058 27.87 -10.17 -11.02
N ALA A 1059 27.35 -10.14 -9.79
CA ALA A 1059 26.18 -10.93 -9.40
C ALA A 1059 24.95 -10.58 -10.24
N ALA A 1060 24.73 -9.29 -10.50
CA ALA A 1060 23.61 -8.83 -11.30
C ALA A 1060 23.68 -9.31 -12.74
N ASN A 1061 24.87 -9.34 -13.35
CA ASN A 1061 25.05 -9.90 -14.69
C ASN A 1061 24.70 -11.39 -14.73
N THR A 1062 25.17 -12.18 -13.75
CA THR A 1062 24.81 -13.60 -13.65
C THR A 1062 23.30 -13.81 -13.55
N LEU A 1063 22.60 -13.06 -12.69
CA LEU A 1063 21.15 -13.22 -12.57
C LEU A 1063 20.40 -12.69 -13.79
N ARG A 1064 20.87 -11.60 -14.42
CA ARG A 1064 20.27 -11.08 -15.66
C ARG A 1064 20.33 -12.10 -16.79
N GLU A 1065 21.46 -12.79 -16.96
CA GLU A 1065 21.60 -13.87 -17.95
C GLU A 1065 20.60 -14.99 -17.70
N LEU A 1066 20.42 -15.42 -16.44
CA LEU A 1066 19.46 -16.48 -16.09
C LEU A 1066 18.00 -16.06 -16.26
N VAL A 1067 17.68 -14.77 -16.08
CA VAL A 1067 16.32 -14.24 -16.21
C VAL A 1067 15.90 -14.05 -17.66
N VAL A 1068 16.86 -13.74 -18.55
CA VAL A 1068 16.60 -13.43 -19.97
C VAL A 1068 16.82 -14.64 -20.89
N ALA A 1069 17.63 -15.63 -20.47
CA ALA A 1069 17.83 -16.88 -21.20
C ALA A 1069 16.55 -17.73 -21.24
#